data_AF-A0AAE3QZZ5-F1
#
_entry.id   AF-A0AAE3QZZ5-F1
#
_cell.length_a   1.000
_cell.length_b   1.000
_cell.length_c   1.000
_cell.angle_alpha   90.00
_cell.angle_beta   90.00
_cell.angle_gamma   90.00
#
_symmetry.space_group_name_H-M   'P 1'
#
loop_
_entity.id
_entity.type
_entity.pdbx_description
1 polymer ?
#
loop_
_entity_poly.entity_id
_entity_poly.type
_entity_poly.pdbx_seq_one_letter_code
_entity_poly.pdbx_strand_id
1 'polypeptide(L)'
;MSFYQLILQFHHRSGIISNFHFSTSVRLICLGLFCALLFFPTTHAQTGPGGVGNTSTNALWLDATKLSILTNGAKLSQWSDFSGNNRHALQSNGANQPTYLTNALNGRPVIHFDRSNAYQYLQISGNNIGTVMSNSNTIFAVAKANSGGINNNANNIGNYQSIFTAVGSHSGIEVYGYPNATNIFCTNWLGGNMNLNPAPVTAYGFSYSINQGDWFLATVRNEETSTNTIGGAFFNGTPGGTNTSTYPLTDYTNQLVRIGAANASGDYAWPLNGDIAEIIAFSQALTPTQRIIVENYLAAKYNLTIPATSDFYNAPDVSYNYDVQGIGTIDGSEKNPIARNGKGLTLSELDNTLNTSNEFVLAGHNSTTNTLVHTNTSIPIADRWDRNWYIQANGSVNVKIGFDFSDGEITAPGNLAAITSEFRLLYRANPNSPFEVVNSSNQPLVPVLENGDELTFVYPNLPTGYYTLGKVTGSLDFTGPGGVGSSLTNALWLDASKLPVTSNGSVISSFTDRSGNNRHALQSSTNNKPTYQSNSLNSRPVIHFDRSNAYQYLEISGNNIGTLMSNSNTIFTIARTNSGALNNTTNTAQSIFIAIGYHSGIWLYGYPTALNATMSSWVNGNYPGVPTDGTTTAGSISQGSWLMATMQNIETSNSTTTKGFINGNPLASSTKGFLMANYTNQLVRIGAANASGDYAWPLNGDIAEIIAFSQALTPTQRIIVENYLAAKYNLTIPATSDFYNAPDVSYNYDVQGIGTIDGADRHKRASSGSGLILSELAEVNGSLNASNEFLFSGHNITTNSIITTDLPIEISNRWQRSWYLQKNGEINATLSFDFIQAGLSIPANLSTSSANYRLLYRSATTGNFTVVTNSQGAALIPTLDASNRLVFSIQNGNQAGKSLVSGYYTIGLGGPTYVWKSNAVTNQWNDTQNWEQSNIPTTAGTVIVNTCTVCPQLPSSLTVSTFALTEGSGIDLNGYTLTATNNILINKSTVRSTGTQSSGTIKAVNITDVAGSTFIDPITFEKTGGETNNWSGGNVFKKKVNIINNASPASTINMATQTDDTVQQ
;
A
#
# COMPACT_ATOMS: atom_id res chain seq x y z
N MET A 1 19.23 -16.44 -32.93
CA MET A 1 18.64 -17.48 -33.81
C MET A 1 18.36 -18.72 -32.96
N SER A 2 17.18 -19.32 -32.82
CA SER A 2 15.78 -18.89 -32.91
C SER A 2 14.97 -19.96 -32.15
N PHE A 3 14.72 -19.75 -30.86
CA PHE A 3 13.67 -20.45 -30.10
C PHE A 3 12.31 -19.72 -30.21
N TYR A 4 12.28 -18.60 -30.95
CA TYR A 4 11.17 -17.68 -31.09
C TYR A 4 10.23 -17.98 -32.27
N GLN A 5 10.51 -19.02 -33.07
CA GLN A 5 9.70 -19.37 -34.25
C GLN A 5 8.74 -20.57 -34.05
N LEU A 6 8.80 -21.29 -32.93
CA LEU A 6 7.93 -22.46 -32.72
C LEU A 6 6.62 -22.14 -31.95
N ILE A 7 6.50 -20.96 -31.33
CA ILE A 7 5.34 -20.59 -30.50
C ILE A 7 4.26 -19.81 -31.29
N LEU A 8 4.55 -19.39 -32.53
CA LEU A 8 3.65 -18.54 -33.34
C LEU A 8 2.82 -19.28 -34.42
N GLN A 9 2.62 -20.59 -34.32
CA GLN A 9 1.78 -21.35 -35.27
C GLN A 9 0.58 -22.09 -34.67
N PHE A 10 0.13 -21.74 -33.46
CA PHE A 10 -1.08 -22.34 -32.86
C PHE A 10 -2.16 -21.36 -32.40
N HIS A 11 -2.26 -20.17 -33.01
CA HIS A 11 -3.41 -19.29 -32.84
C HIS A 11 -3.89 -18.74 -34.20
N HIS A 12 -4.52 -19.60 -35.00
CA HIS A 12 -5.53 -19.20 -35.98
C HIS A 12 -6.21 -20.45 -36.56
N ARG A 13 -7.35 -20.84 -35.97
CA ARG A 13 -8.60 -21.23 -36.67
C ARG A 13 -9.59 -21.79 -35.66
N SER A 14 -10.69 -21.07 -35.50
CA SER A 14 -11.92 -21.50 -34.85
C SER A 14 -12.52 -22.72 -35.58
N GLY A 15 -13.16 -23.61 -34.82
CA GLY A 15 -14.25 -24.46 -35.32
C GLY A 15 -14.06 -25.96 -35.14
N ILE A 16 -14.88 -26.52 -34.23
CA ILE A 16 -15.45 -27.89 -34.25
C ILE A 16 -14.44 -29.05 -34.20
N ILE A 17 -14.52 -29.89 -33.15
CA ILE A 17 -14.64 -31.37 -33.23
C ILE A 17 -14.61 -31.98 -31.82
N SER A 18 -15.65 -32.79 -31.61
CA SER A 18 -15.88 -33.80 -30.58
C SER A 18 -14.79 -34.87 -30.45
N ASN A 19 -14.67 -35.44 -29.24
CA ASN A 19 -14.19 -36.80 -28.94
C ASN A 19 -12.88 -37.27 -29.62
N PHE A 20 -11.76 -37.15 -28.90
CA PHE A 20 -10.61 -38.04 -29.11
C PHE A 20 -10.21 -38.73 -27.80
N HIS A 21 -10.43 -40.05 -27.75
CA HIS A 21 -9.89 -40.93 -26.74
C HIS A 21 -8.38 -41.09 -26.96
N PHE A 22 -7.55 -40.46 -26.12
CA PHE A 22 -6.14 -40.83 -26.01
C PHE A 22 -5.99 -42.11 -25.18
N SER A 23 -5.22 -43.08 -25.69
CA SER A 23 -4.99 -44.35 -25.02
C SER A 23 -4.23 -44.15 -23.70
N THR A 24 -4.50 -45.05 -22.75
CA THR A 24 -3.94 -45.07 -21.39
C THR A 24 -2.41 -44.96 -21.35
N SER A 25 -1.73 -45.41 -22.39
CA SER A 25 -0.26 -45.38 -22.51
C SER A 25 0.32 -43.98 -22.71
N VAL A 26 -0.40 -43.07 -23.40
CA VAL A 26 0.06 -41.67 -23.60
C VAL A 26 -0.16 -40.85 -22.32
N ARG A 27 -1.21 -41.17 -21.55
CA ARG A 27 -1.44 -40.55 -20.23
C ARG A 27 -0.36 -40.92 -19.21
N LEU A 28 0.16 -42.16 -19.21
CA LEU A 28 1.25 -42.54 -18.30
C LEU A 28 2.59 -41.89 -18.67
N ILE A 29 2.88 -41.69 -19.96
CA ILE A 29 4.13 -41.04 -20.38
C ILE A 29 4.08 -39.54 -20.12
N CYS A 30 2.94 -38.88 -20.36
CA CYS A 30 2.76 -37.47 -19.99
C CYS A 30 2.68 -37.27 -18.47
N LEU A 31 2.11 -38.19 -17.70
CA LEU A 31 2.11 -38.14 -16.23
C LEU A 31 3.52 -38.41 -15.67
N GLY A 32 4.30 -39.30 -16.30
CA GLY A 32 5.70 -39.54 -15.95
C GLY A 32 6.63 -38.36 -16.25
N LEU A 33 6.44 -37.69 -17.38
CA LEU A 33 7.17 -36.45 -17.73
C LEU A 33 6.71 -35.23 -16.91
N PHE A 34 5.43 -35.16 -16.53
CA PHE A 34 4.91 -34.13 -15.62
C PHE A 34 5.37 -34.35 -14.17
N CYS A 35 5.48 -35.60 -13.71
CA CYS A 35 6.08 -35.92 -12.41
C CYS A 35 7.61 -35.73 -12.38
N ALA A 36 8.32 -35.93 -13.50
CA ALA A 36 9.76 -35.67 -13.58
C ALA A 36 10.10 -34.17 -13.63
N LEU A 37 9.19 -33.32 -14.14
CA LEU A 37 9.32 -31.85 -14.08
C LEU A 37 8.91 -31.24 -12.72
N LEU A 38 8.31 -32.03 -11.82
CA LEU A 38 7.98 -31.64 -10.44
C LEU A 38 9.07 -32.03 -9.42
N PHE A 39 10.15 -32.68 -9.86
CA PHE A 39 11.33 -32.97 -9.05
C PHE A 39 12.56 -32.22 -9.58
N PHE A 40 12.48 -30.90 -9.64
CA PHE A 40 13.68 -30.14 -9.33
C PHE A 40 13.93 -30.33 -7.83
N PRO A 41 15.14 -30.69 -7.37
CA PRO A 41 15.42 -30.61 -5.95
C PRO A 41 15.20 -29.16 -5.55
N THR A 42 14.14 -28.91 -4.78
CA THR A 42 14.02 -27.68 -4.01
C THR A 42 15.32 -27.57 -3.24
N THR A 43 16.15 -26.59 -3.56
CA THR A 43 17.29 -26.25 -2.71
C THR A 43 16.71 -26.03 -1.32
N HIS A 44 16.96 -26.97 -0.40
CA HIS A 44 16.41 -26.92 0.94
C HIS A 44 16.89 -25.62 1.58
N ALA A 45 15.96 -24.68 1.78
CA ALA A 45 16.25 -23.42 2.43
C ALA A 45 16.86 -23.71 3.82
N GLN A 46 17.87 -22.94 4.19
CA GLN A 46 18.45 -23.02 5.52
C GLN A 46 17.41 -22.40 6.47
N THR A 47 16.88 -23.18 7.42
CA THR A 47 15.85 -22.77 8.39
C THR A 47 16.33 -22.85 9.85
N GLY A 48 17.60 -23.16 10.06
CA GLY A 48 18.21 -23.21 11.39
C GLY A 48 18.58 -21.83 11.96
N PRO A 49 19.18 -21.78 13.15
CA PRO A 49 19.54 -20.53 13.82
C PRO A 49 20.52 -19.71 12.97
N GLY A 50 20.35 -18.38 12.94
CA GLY A 50 21.11 -17.51 12.03
C GLY A 50 20.74 -17.65 10.55
N GLY A 51 19.72 -18.46 10.22
CA GLY A 51 19.48 -18.90 8.85
C GLY A 51 20.57 -19.85 8.35
N VAL A 52 21.20 -20.62 9.26
CA VAL A 52 22.25 -21.60 8.97
C VAL A 52 21.75 -23.03 9.21
N GLY A 53 21.96 -23.90 8.23
CA GLY A 53 21.58 -25.32 8.30
C GLY A 53 20.06 -25.55 8.22
N ASN A 54 19.66 -26.82 8.28
CA ASN A 54 18.26 -27.25 8.23
C ASN A 54 18.06 -28.48 9.11
N THR A 55 16.89 -29.12 9.09
CA THR A 55 16.58 -30.30 9.92
C THR A 55 17.60 -31.44 9.80
N SER A 56 18.32 -31.54 8.68
CA SER A 56 19.33 -32.58 8.44
C SER A 56 20.70 -32.25 9.03
N THR A 57 21.03 -30.98 9.27
CA THR A 57 22.35 -30.54 9.75
C THR A 57 22.31 -29.85 11.12
N ASN A 58 21.19 -29.21 11.47
CA ASN A 58 20.89 -28.72 12.81
C ASN A 58 20.38 -29.92 13.63
N ALA A 59 21.24 -30.49 14.48
CA ALA A 59 20.98 -31.73 15.19
C ALA A 59 20.20 -31.54 16.49
N LEU A 60 20.35 -30.38 17.14
CA LEU A 60 19.70 -30.02 18.39
C LEU A 60 19.61 -28.50 18.52
N TRP A 61 18.44 -27.99 18.91
CA TRP A 61 18.25 -26.58 19.21
C TRP A 61 17.35 -26.39 20.42
N LEU A 62 17.95 -25.98 21.54
CA LEU A 62 17.27 -25.73 22.81
C LEU A 62 17.35 -24.24 23.14
N ASP A 63 16.20 -23.58 23.19
CA ASP A 63 16.10 -22.13 23.40
C ASP A 63 15.11 -21.86 24.54
N ALA A 64 15.56 -21.23 25.62
CA ALA A 64 14.72 -20.96 26.79
C ALA A 64 13.59 -19.98 26.46
N THR A 65 13.75 -19.12 25.43
CA THR A 65 12.73 -18.14 25.02
C THR A 65 11.50 -18.79 24.39
N LYS A 66 11.61 -20.05 23.96
CA LYS A 66 10.49 -20.81 23.40
C LYS A 66 9.66 -21.54 24.46
N LEU A 67 10.02 -21.46 25.74
CA LEU A 67 9.30 -22.07 26.87
C LEU A 67 8.33 -21.10 27.55
N SER A 68 7.71 -20.19 26.78
CA SER A 68 6.92 -19.04 27.27
C SER A 68 5.67 -19.39 28.10
N ILE A 69 5.29 -20.66 28.17
CA ILE A 69 4.19 -21.15 29.02
C ILE A 69 4.58 -21.32 30.50
N LEU A 70 5.89 -21.31 30.81
CA LEU A 70 6.38 -21.50 32.17
C LEU A 70 6.46 -20.17 32.92
N THR A 71 6.12 -20.18 34.20
CA THR A 71 6.25 -19.02 35.09
C THR A 71 7.63 -18.96 35.73
N ASN A 72 8.06 -17.77 36.14
CA ASN A 72 9.32 -17.58 36.86
C ASN A 72 9.40 -18.50 38.10
N GLY A 73 10.50 -19.24 38.24
CA GLY A 73 10.74 -20.17 39.34
C GLY A 73 10.16 -21.58 39.12
N ALA A 74 9.52 -21.86 37.98
CA ALA A 74 9.00 -23.19 37.68
C ALA A 74 10.14 -24.22 37.52
N LYS A 75 9.94 -25.44 38.04
CA LYS A 75 10.85 -26.56 37.78
C LYS A 75 10.66 -27.09 36.36
N LEU A 76 11.76 -27.36 35.67
CA LEU A 76 11.78 -27.76 34.26
C LEU A 76 11.99 -29.27 34.11
N SER A 77 10.94 -30.00 33.77
CA SER A 77 11.00 -31.44 33.47
C SER A 77 11.44 -31.75 32.05
N GLN A 78 11.23 -30.82 31.11
CA GLN A 78 11.54 -30.97 29.69
C GLN A 78 11.94 -29.64 29.07
N TRP A 79 13.06 -29.62 28.34
CA TRP A 79 13.42 -28.56 27.41
C TRP A 79 13.18 -29.06 25.98
N SER A 80 12.18 -28.49 25.30
CA SER A 80 11.80 -28.88 23.94
C SER A 80 12.85 -28.49 22.90
N ASP A 81 12.96 -29.32 21.86
CA ASP A 81 13.93 -29.21 20.76
C ASP A 81 13.26 -28.59 19.53
N PHE A 82 13.86 -27.54 19.00
CA PHE A 82 13.40 -26.75 17.85
C PHE A 82 14.16 -27.05 16.56
N SER A 83 15.08 -28.01 16.57
CA SER A 83 15.82 -28.42 15.36
C SER A 83 14.97 -29.19 14.35
N GLY A 84 13.78 -29.66 14.75
CA GLY A 84 12.92 -30.56 13.97
C GLY A 84 13.20 -32.04 14.20
N ASN A 85 14.16 -32.39 15.07
CA ASN A 85 14.56 -33.79 15.33
C ASN A 85 13.91 -34.41 16.58
N ASN A 86 13.07 -33.68 17.31
CA ASN A 86 12.38 -34.13 18.53
C ASN A 86 13.32 -34.67 19.63
N ARG A 87 14.54 -34.13 19.73
CA ARG A 87 15.56 -34.54 20.71
C ARG A 87 15.43 -33.74 22.01
N HIS A 88 14.27 -33.82 22.65
CA HIS A 88 14.00 -33.06 23.87
C HIS A 88 14.96 -33.43 25.01
N ALA A 89 15.33 -32.46 25.84
CA ALA A 89 16.11 -32.69 27.05
C ALA A 89 15.18 -32.94 28.24
N LEU A 90 15.34 -34.05 28.96
CA LEU A 90 14.39 -34.54 29.97
C LEU A 90 15.01 -34.69 31.36
N GLN A 91 14.21 -34.46 32.40
CA GLN A 91 14.51 -34.79 33.79
C GLN A 91 13.23 -35.22 34.52
N SER A 92 13.08 -36.53 34.70
CA SER A 92 11.88 -37.13 35.31
C SER A 92 11.83 -36.99 36.83
N ASN A 93 12.98 -36.84 37.50
CA ASN A 93 13.02 -36.66 38.95
C ASN A 93 12.88 -35.17 39.32
N GLY A 94 11.76 -34.80 39.96
CA GLY A 94 11.46 -33.43 40.38
C GLY A 94 12.54 -32.77 41.26
N ALA A 95 13.25 -33.55 42.08
CA ALA A 95 14.34 -33.04 42.93
C ALA A 95 15.62 -32.69 42.15
N ASN A 96 15.72 -33.16 40.89
CA ASN A 96 16.85 -32.93 40.00
C ASN A 96 16.53 -31.91 38.90
N GLN A 97 15.32 -31.35 38.86
CA GLN A 97 14.92 -30.43 37.81
C GLN A 97 15.59 -29.05 37.99
N PRO A 98 16.16 -28.47 36.92
CA PRO A 98 16.57 -27.07 36.94
C PRO A 98 15.35 -26.14 37.00
N THR A 99 15.62 -24.85 37.20
CA THR A 99 14.57 -23.85 37.40
C THR A 99 14.51 -22.91 36.20
N TYR A 100 13.32 -22.63 35.67
CA TYR A 100 13.10 -21.63 34.63
C TYR A 100 13.05 -20.23 35.25
N LEU A 101 13.93 -19.33 34.81
CA LEU A 101 13.95 -17.94 35.27
C LEU A 101 13.63 -17.00 34.12
N THR A 102 12.69 -16.08 34.32
CA THR A 102 12.34 -15.03 33.34
C THR A 102 13.23 -13.81 33.49
N ASN A 103 13.43 -13.04 32.42
CA ASN A 103 14.13 -11.74 32.45
C ASN A 103 15.57 -11.80 33.02
N ALA A 104 16.29 -12.89 32.79
CA ALA A 104 17.61 -13.11 33.39
C ALA A 104 18.78 -12.65 32.50
N LEU A 105 18.62 -12.65 31.17
CA LEU A 105 19.63 -12.18 30.21
C LEU A 105 18.98 -11.35 29.11
N ASN A 106 19.30 -10.05 29.04
CA ASN A 106 18.72 -9.13 28.05
C ASN A 106 17.18 -9.17 27.99
N GLY A 107 16.51 -9.27 29.15
CA GLY A 107 15.05 -9.42 29.23
C GLY A 107 14.51 -10.78 28.78
N ARG A 108 15.37 -11.76 28.49
CA ARG A 108 15.01 -13.10 28.04
C ARG A 108 15.18 -14.14 29.16
N PRO A 109 14.41 -15.24 29.10
CA PRO A 109 14.50 -16.31 30.10
C PRO A 109 15.74 -17.19 29.94
N VAL A 110 16.10 -17.89 31.00
CA VAL A 110 17.24 -18.83 31.08
C VAL A 110 16.86 -20.05 31.93
N ILE A 111 17.64 -21.11 31.81
CA ILE A 111 17.54 -22.31 32.66
C ILE A 111 18.62 -22.25 33.74
N HIS A 112 18.20 -22.17 34.99
CA HIS A 112 19.04 -22.01 36.17
C HIS A 112 19.35 -23.34 36.84
N PHE A 113 20.64 -23.56 37.09
CA PHE A 113 21.21 -24.65 37.85
C PHE A 113 21.82 -24.06 39.12
N ASP A 114 21.21 -24.37 40.27
CA ASP A 114 21.57 -23.82 41.57
C ASP A 114 22.57 -24.69 42.34
N ARG A 115 22.83 -25.90 41.84
CA ARG A 115 23.69 -26.91 42.50
C ARG A 115 23.20 -27.28 43.90
N SER A 116 21.92 -27.06 44.22
CA SER A 116 21.29 -27.54 45.45
C SER A 116 21.32 -29.07 45.57
N ASN A 117 21.49 -29.74 44.43
CA ASN A 117 21.67 -31.18 44.29
C ASN A 117 22.80 -31.45 43.29
N ALA A 118 23.65 -32.43 43.58
CA ALA A 118 24.76 -32.84 42.70
C ALA A 118 24.31 -33.41 41.35
N TYR A 119 23.02 -33.70 41.18
CA TYR A 119 22.44 -34.36 40.01
C TYR A 119 21.38 -33.50 39.31
N GLN A 120 21.47 -32.18 39.39
CA GLN A 120 20.61 -31.28 38.65
C GLN A 120 21.05 -31.24 37.17
N TYR A 121 20.36 -31.98 36.30
CA TYR A 121 20.69 -32.09 34.88
C TYR A 121 19.44 -32.23 34.00
N LEU A 122 19.60 -31.99 32.70
CA LEU A 122 18.67 -32.46 31.66
C LEU A 122 19.41 -33.42 30.73
N GLN A 123 18.75 -34.49 30.31
CA GLN A 123 19.35 -35.50 29.43
C GLN A 123 18.64 -35.52 28.08
N ILE A 124 19.40 -35.45 26.98
CA ILE A 124 18.84 -35.54 25.64
C ILE A 124 18.19 -36.91 25.45
N SER A 125 16.97 -36.94 24.90
CA SER A 125 16.22 -38.17 24.67
C SER A 125 16.89 -39.07 23.61
N GLY A 126 17.07 -40.35 23.97
CA GLY A 126 17.64 -41.40 23.12
C GLY A 126 19.18 -41.50 23.13
N ASN A 127 19.72 -42.64 22.70
CA ASN A 127 21.17 -42.91 22.61
C ASN A 127 21.74 -42.26 21.33
N ASN A 128 21.83 -40.93 21.30
CA ASN A 128 21.95 -40.15 20.06
C ASN A 128 23.22 -39.29 19.94
N ILE A 129 24.24 -39.54 20.77
CA ILE A 129 25.48 -38.78 20.75
C ILE A 129 26.18 -38.77 19.37
N GLY A 130 26.11 -39.87 18.60
CA GLY A 130 26.67 -39.94 17.24
C GLY A 130 26.03 -38.97 16.22
N THR A 131 24.94 -38.30 16.59
CA THR A 131 24.28 -37.28 15.74
C THR A 131 24.38 -35.86 16.31
N VAL A 132 24.50 -35.70 17.63
CA VAL A 132 24.56 -34.40 18.31
C VAL A 132 26.00 -33.99 18.63
N MET A 133 26.90 -34.96 18.87
CA MET A 133 28.33 -34.80 19.11
C MET A 133 29.12 -35.87 18.32
N SER A 134 29.03 -35.79 16.99
CA SER A 134 29.80 -36.58 16.02
C SER A 134 31.26 -36.13 15.91
N ASN A 135 32.12 -36.88 15.20
CA ASN A 135 33.51 -36.45 14.92
C ASN A 135 33.57 -35.12 14.13
N SER A 136 32.56 -34.85 13.32
CA SER A 136 32.30 -33.53 12.72
C SER A 136 31.09 -32.90 13.37
N ASN A 137 31.26 -31.84 14.17
CA ASN A 137 30.15 -31.12 14.81
C ASN A 137 30.49 -29.65 15.07
N THR A 138 29.46 -28.83 15.30
CA THR A 138 29.64 -27.48 15.84
C THR A 138 28.60 -27.22 16.92
N ILE A 139 29.04 -26.84 18.12
CA ILE A 139 28.19 -26.65 19.28
C ILE A 139 28.33 -25.21 19.77
N PHE A 140 27.21 -24.54 20.01
CA PHE A 140 27.12 -23.23 20.61
C PHE A 140 26.39 -23.34 21.94
N ALA A 141 26.87 -22.63 22.95
CA ALA A 141 26.16 -22.44 24.21
C ALA A 141 26.28 -20.99 24.69
N VAL A 142 25.14 -20.38 25.02
CA VAL A 142 25.09 -19.11 25.76
C VAL A 142 24.85 -19.43 27.23
N ALA A 143 25.87 -19.23 28.05
CA ALA A 143 25.88 -19.70 29.42
C ALA A 143 26.55 -18.70 30.37
N LYS A 144 26.32 -18.92 31.66
CA LYS A 144 26.91 -18.22 32.79
C LYS A 144 27.28 -19.24 33.85
N ALA A 145 28.43 -19.10 34.48
CA ALA A 145 28.83 -19.94 35.61
C ALA A 145 29.18 -19.06 36.83
N ASN A 146 28.49 -19.30 37.95
CA ASN A 146 28.56 -18.48 39.15
C ASN A 146 29.73 -18.88 40.07
N SER A 147 30.24 -17.90 40.81
CA SER A 147 31.23 -18.12 41.86
C SER A 147 30.60 -18.92 43.02
N GLY A 148 31.34 -19.92 43.53
CA GLY A 148 30.93 -20.74 44.68
C GLY A 148 30.75 -22.23 44.43
N GLY A 149 30.72 -22.71 43.18
CA GLY A 149 30.65 -24.14 42.87
C GLY A 149 32.01 -24.85 42.81
N ILE A 150 33.06 -24.18 42.34
CA ILE A 150 34.31 -24.86 41.95
C ILE A 150 35.20 -25.21 43.15
N ASN A 151 35.06 -24.48 44.28
CA ASN A 151 36.03 -24.48 45.38
C ASN A 151 35.49 -24.96 46.74
N ASN A 152 34.22 -25.35 46.85
CA ASN A 152 33.66 -25.91 48.08
C ASN A 152 33.48 -27.41 47.95
N ASN A 153 34.49 -28.15 48.40
CA ASN A 153 34.29 -29.57 48.62
C ASN A 153 34.90 -30.10 49.91
N ALA A 154 34.06 -30.69 50.75
CA ALA A 154 34.47 -31.58 51.83
C ALA A 154 34.84 -33.00 51.35
N ASN A 155 34.66 -33.30 50.04
CA ASN A 155 34.65 -34.64 49.42
C ASN A 155 35.44 -34.79 48.09
N ASN A 156 36.39 -33.92 47.72
CA ASN A 156 37.30 -34.08 46.55
C ASN A 156 36.76 -34.31 45.10
N ILE A 157 35.45 -34.24 44.83
CA ILE A 157 34.79 -33.88 43.54
C ILE A 157 35.42 -32.59 42.98
N GLY A 158 36.09 -32.68 41.82
CA GLY A 158 37.06 -31.71 41.31
C GLY A 158 36.53 -30.38 40.75
N ASN A 159 37.44 -29.63 40.11
CA ASN A 159 37.29 -28.23 39.69
C ASN A 159 36.34 -27.98 38.51
N TYR A 160 35.59 -28.97 38.02
CA TYR A 160 34.84 -28.91 36.75
C TYR A 160 33.32 -28.77 36.96
N GLN A 161 32.66 -28.10 36.02
CA GLN A 161 31.20 -28.04 35.87
C GLN A 161 30.82 -28.24 34.40
N SER A 162 29.75 -29.00 34.14
CA SER A 162 29.31 -29.33 32.79
C SER A 162 28.18 -28.44 32.30
N ILE A 163 28.36 -27.81 31.14
CA ILE A 163 27.31 -27.05 30.45
C ILE A 163 26.59 -27.97 29.47
N PHE A 164 27.34 -28.62 28.58
CA PHE A 164 26.83 -29.56 27.60
C PHE A 164 27.89 -30.61 27.31
N THR A 165 27.71 -31.84 27.80
CA THR A 165 28.76 -32.87 27.72
C THR A 165 28.21 -34.26 27.45
N ALA A 166 29.08 -35.10 26.90
CA ALA A 166 28.85 -36.53 26.81
C ALA A 166 28.97 -37.16 28.21
N VAL A 167 28.01 -38.01 28.58
CA VAL A 167 28.05 -38.72 29.86
C VAL A 167 29.27 -39.64 29.92
N GLY A 168 30.14 -39.48 30.91
CA GLY A 168 31.34 -40.33 31.02
C GLY A 168 32.60 -39.77 30.37
N SER A 169 32.55 -38.59 29.72
CA SER A 169 33.65 -37.98 29.00
C SER A 169 33.78 -36.48 29.26
N HIS A 170 34.95 -35.90 28.97
CA HIS A 170 35.18 -34.45 28.93
C HIS A 170 34.84 -33.80 27.56
N SER A 171 34.17 -34.53 26.67
CA SER A 171 33.82 -34.03 25.33
C SER A 171 32.54 -33.19 25.34
N GLY A 172 32.69 -31.91 24.98
CA GLY A 172 31.62 -30.91 25.01
C GLY A 172 32.09 -29.55 25.49
N ILE A 173 31.21 -28.80 26.17
CA ILE A 173 31.50 -27.49 26.76
C ILE A 173 31.45 -27.62 28.28
N GLU A 174 32.56 -27.31 28.91
CA GLU A 174 32.78 -27.38 30.36
C GLU A 174 33.40 -26.09 30.88
N VAL A 175 33.28 -25.84 32.18
CA VAL A 175 34.03 -24.78 32.87
C VAL A 175 34.80 -25.36 34.05
N TYR A 176 36.01 -24.86 34.27
CA TYR A 176 36.79 -25.15 35.48
C TYR A 176 37.44 -23.91 36.07
N GLY A 177 37.85 -23.96 37.32
CA GLY A 177 38.47 -22.82 38.00
C GLY A 177 39.43 -23.27 39.07
N TYR A 178 40.19 -22.31 39.60
CA TYR A 178 41.14 -22.56 40.68
C TYR A 178 40.70 -21.84 41.97
N PRO A 179 41.10 -22.35 43.14
CA PRO A 179 40.91 -21.65 44.40
C PRO A 179 41.47 -20.22 44.34
N ASN A 180 40.68 -19.24 44.78
CA ASN A 180 41.03 -17.81 44.84
C ASN A 180 41.26 -17.11 43.48
N ALA A 181 40.90 -17.72 42.35
CA ALA A 181 40.88 -17.04 41.07
C ALA A 181 39.60 -16.19 40.91
N THR A 182 39.70 -15.01 40.29
CA THR A 182 38.54 -14.19 39.86
C THR A 182 37.92 -14.70 38.56
N ASN A 183 38.66 -15.56 37.84
CA ASN A 183 38.30 -16.06 36.53
C ASN A 183 38.06 -17.57 36.58
N ILE A 184 37.31 -18.08 35.61
CA ILE A 184 37.14 -19.50 35.29
C ILE A 184 37.54 -19.71 33.83
N PHE A 185 37.84 -20.94 33.49
CA PHE A 185 38.25 -21.35 32.15
C PHE A 185 37.12 -22.15 31.53
N CYS A 186 36.58 -21.68 30.42
CA CYS A 186 35.70 -22.50 29.60
C CYS A 186 36.56 -23.36 28.67
N THR A 187 36.21 -24.64 28.55
CA THR A 187 37.01 -25.68 27.90
C THR A 187 36.17 -26.65 27.08
N ASN A 188 36.83 -27.26 26.10
CA ASN A 188 36.39 -28.45 25.40
C ASN A 188 37.57 -29.41 25.28
N TRP A 189 37.36 -30.68 25.63
CA TRP A 189 38.36 -31.73 25.50
C TRP A 189 37.99 -32.78 24.46
N LEU A 190 38.93 -33.11 23.59
CA LEU A 190 38.77 -34.16 22.59
C LEU A 190 39.26 -35.51 23.15
N GLY A 191 38.36 -36.49 23.28
CA GLY A 191 38.74 -37.90 23.47
C GLY A 191 39.15 -38.35 24.88
N GLY A 192 38.85 -37.58 25.94
CA GLY A 192 39.12 -38.01 27.32
C GLY A 192 38.04 -38.93 27.90
N ASN A 193 38.36 -40.20 28.17
CA ASN A 193 37.50 -41.12 28.94
C ASN A 193 37.77 -40.95 30.45
N MET A 194 36.74 -40.66 31.24
CA MET A 194 36.87 -40.43 32.68
C MET A 194 37.24 -41.68 33.50
N ASN A 195 37.03 -42.89 32.96
CA ASN A 195 37.19 -44.13 33.72
C ASN A 195 38.62 -44.69 33.72
N LEU A 196 39.59 -43.96 33.13
CA LEU A 196 40.99 -44.39 33.05
C LEU A 196 41.91 -43.41 33.79
N ASN A 197 42.16 -43.67 35.07
CA ASN A 197 43.29 -43.10 35.80
C ASN A 197 44.21 -44.26 36.24
N PRO A 198 45.55 -44.26 36.04
CA PRO A 198 46.43 -43.23 35.50
C PRO A 198 47.18 -43.71 34.25
N ALA A 199 46.79 -43.27 33.06
CA ALA A 199 47.71 -43.26 31.92
C ALA A 199 47.65 -41.86 31.31
N PRO A 200 48.78 -41.30 30.83
CA PRO A 200 48.81 -39.95 30.29
C PRO A 200 48.12 -39.97 28.92
N VAL A 201 46.79 -39.97 28.91
CA VAL A 201 46.06 -39.45 27.77
C VAL A 201 46.36 -37.96 27.82
N THR A 202 47.27 -37.50 26.96
CA THR A 202 47.50 -36.09 26.69
C THR A 202 46.18 -35.53 26.18
N ALA A 203 45.30 -35.15 27.09
CA ALA A 203 44.01 -34.59 26.77
C ALA A 203 44.27 -33.30 25.98
N TYR A 204 43.76 -33.24 24.75
CA TYR A 204 43.92 -32.07 23.88
C TYR A 204 42.69 -31.19 24.09
N GLY A 205 42.87 -30.08 24.80
CA GLY A 205 41.80 -29.17 25.16
C GLY A 205 42.12 -27.72 24.87
N PHE A 206 41.07 -26.90 24.79
CA PHE A 206 41.16 -25.45 24.67
C PHE A 206 40.70 -24.83 25.98
N SER A 207 41.31 -23.73 26.40
CA SER A 207 40.86 -23.00 27.58
C SER A 207 40.86 -21.52 27.32
N TYR A 208 39.78 -20.84 27.70
CA TYR A 208 39.70 -19.38 27.67
C TYR A 208 39.21 -18.85 29.01
N SER A 209 39.93 -17.86 29.53
CA SER A 209 39.63 -17.22 30.80
C SER A 209 38.46 -16.26 30.65
N ILE A 210 37.39 -16.48 31.40
CA ILE A 210 36.24 -15.59 31.56
C ILE A 210 36.10 -15.20 33.04
N ASN A 211 35.54 -14.04 33.36
CA ASN A 211 35.29 -13.74 34.77
C ASN A 211 34.14 -14.61 35.29
N GLN A 212 34.22 -14.97 36.57
CA GLN A 212 33.11 -15.68 37.21
C GLN A 212 31.86 -14.82 37.23
N GLY A 213 30.71 -15.42 36.89
CA GLY A 213 29.42 -14.74 36.86
C GLY A 213 29.15 -13.96 35.57
N ASP A 214 30.12 -13.83 34.65
CA ASP A 214 29.90 -13.21 33.35
C ASP A 214 29.18 -14.18 32.39
N TRP A 215 28.35 -13.62 31.52
CA TRP A 215 27.74 -14.33 30.40
C TRP A 215 28.76 -14.49 29.27
N PHE A 216 28.75 -15.67 28.65
CA PHE A 216 29.61 -15.96 27.52
C PHE A 216 28.90 -16.82 26.47
N LEU A 217 29.35 -16.65 25.23
CA LEU A 217 29.08 -17.53 24.10
C LEU A 217 30.28 -18.45 23.89
N ALA A 218 30.10 -19.75 24.15
CA ALA A 218 31.10 -20.76 23.83
C ALA A 218 30.73 -21.45 22.51
N THR A 219 31.67 -21.49 21.58
CA THR A 219 31.57 -22.22 20.32
C THR A 219 32.65 -23.29 20.27
N VAL A 220 32.25 -24.52 19.96
CA VAL A 220 33.15 -25.64 19.67
C VAL A 220 32.92 -26.06 18.23
N ARG A 221 33.99 -26.27 17.46
CA ARG A 221 33.94 -26.80 16.10
C ARG A 221 34.90 -27.97 15.99
N ASN A 222 34.40 -29.13 15.64
CA ASN A 222 35.18 -30.34 15.41
C ASN A 222 34.98 -30.79 13.97
N GLU A 223 36.06 -31.13 13.28
CA GLU A 223 36.06 -31.56 11.89
C GLU A 223 36.84 -32.87 11.75
N GLU A 224 36.13 -33.93 11.33
CA GLU A 224 36.75 -35.19 10.97
C GLU A 224 37.44 -35.10 9.62
N THR A 225 38.69 -35.53 9.58
CA THR A 225 39.49 -35.72 8.36
C THR A 225 39.70 -37.22 8.14
N SER A 226 40.33 -37.60 7.04
CA SER A 226 40.60 -39.01 6.73
C SER A 226 41.47 -39.74 7.76
N THR A 227 42.20 -39.01 8.62
CA THR A 227 43.13 -39.60 9.60
C THR A 227 43.00 -39.03 11.02
N ASN A 228 42.41 -37.85 11.20
CA ASN A 228 42.41 -37.09 12.46
C ASN A 228 41.08 -36.34 12.67
N THR A 229 40.82 -35.86 13.89
CA THR A 229 39.82 -34.82 14.16
C THR A 229 40.50 -33.49 14.49
N ILE A 230 40.15 -32.41 13.79
CA ILE A 230 40.62 -31.05 14.06
C ILE A 230 39.57 -30.33 14.90
N GLY A 231 39.91 -30.00 16.14
CA GLY A 231 39.07 -29.20 17.01
C GLY A 231 39.48 -27.72 16.99
N GLY A 232 38.50 -26.86 17.18
CA GLY A 232 38.68 -25.44 17.48
C GLY A 232 37.64 -24.98 18.49
N ALA A 233 38.00 -23.97 19.28
CA ALA A 233 37.09 -23.33 20.22
C ALA A 233 37.10 -21.81 20.04
N PHE A 234 35.96 -21.18 20.29
CA PHE A 234 35.80 -19.73 20.30
C PHE A 234 34.99 -19.31 21.51
N PHE A 235 35.36 -18.19 22.11
CA PHE A 235 34.68 -17.65 23.28
C PHE A 235 34.36 -16.18 23.02
N ASN A 236 33.07 -15.85 23.03
CA ASN A 236 32.55 -14.56 22.57
C ASN A 236 33.12 -14.22 21.19
N GLY A 237 33.14 -15.18 20.26
CA GLY A 237 33.73 -15.02 18.91
C GLY A 237 35.26 -14.94 18.85
N THR A 238 35.96 -14.82 19.98
CA THR A 238 37.43 -14.79 20.04
C THR A 238 38.00 -16.21 19.90
N PRO A 239 38.94 -16.46 18.98
CA PRO A 239 39.55 -17.79 18.84
C PRO A 239 40.33 -18.22 20.09
N GLY A 240 40.03 -19.41 20.60
CA GLY A 240 40.74 -20.09 21.70
C GLY A 240 41.86 -21.03 21.23
N GLY A 241 42.07 -21.15 19.90
CA GLY A 241 43.09 -22.00 19.27
C GLY A 241 42.51 -23.20 18.51
N THR A 242 43.39 -23.97 17.84
CA THR A 242 43.08 -25.21 17.11
C THR A 242 44.00 -26.34 17.53
N ASN A 243 43.48 -27.55 17.71
CA ASN A 243 44.22 -28.76 18.05
C ASN A 243 43.86 -29.90 17.09
N THR A 244 44.83 -30.76 16.77
CA THR A 244 44.62 -31.95 15.94
C THR A 244 44.76 -33.19 16.79
N SER A 245 43.71 -34.01 16.86
CA SER A 245 43.69 -35.31 17.54
C SER A 245 43.80 -36.44 16.52
N THR A 246 44.80 -37.32 16.68
CA THR A 246 44.95 -38.59 15.93
C THR A 246 43.98 -39.67 16.41
N TYR A 247 43.28 -39.46 17.52
CA TYR A 247 42.23 -40.34 18.01
C TYR A 247 40.88 -39.81 17.50
N PRO A 248 40.12 -40.58 16.68
CA PRO A 248 38.70 -40.31 16.48
C PRO A 248 37.99 -40.30 17.83
N LEU A 249 36.80 -39.68 17.97
CA LEU A 249 35.96 -39.94 19.15
C LEU A 249 35.47 -41.40 19.06
N THR A 250 36.34 -42.36 19.36
CA THR A 250 36.05 -43.79 19.19
C THR A 250 35.06 -44.25 20.27
N ASP A 251 33.99 -44.91 19.80
CA ASP A 251 33.07 -45.78 20.55
C ASP A 251 32.14 -45.16 21.59
N TYR A 252 31.71 -43.91 21.40
CA TYR A 252 30.62 -43.36 22.21
C TYR A 252 29.21 -43.64 21.66
N THR A 253 29.02 -44.53 20.68
CA THR A 253 27.74 -44.78 20.00
C THR A 253 26.54 -45.17 20.90
N ASN A 254 26.76 -45.40 22.20
CA ASN A 254 25.73 -45.67 23.21
C ASN A 254 25.74 -44.69 24.41
N GLN A 255 26.48 -43.59 24.35
CA GLN A 255 26.50 -42.60 25.44
C GLN A 255 25.37 -41.58 25.32
N LEU A 256 24.92 -41.14 26.49
CA LEU A 256 23.90 -40.11 26.66
C LEU A 256 24.57 -38.73 26.62
N VAL A 257 23.79 -37.69 26.31
CA VAL A 257 24.24 -36.30 26.35
C VAL A 257 23.48 -35.58 27.46
N ARG A 258 24.18 -34.79 28.27
CA ARG A 258 23.59 -34.05 29.39
C ARG A 258 23.92 -32.58 29.39
N ILE A 259 23.01 -31.83 29.99
CA ILE A 259 23.08 -30.39 30.24
C ILE A 259 23.10 -30.20 31.75
N GLY A 260 24.05 -29.43 32.26
CA GLY A 260 24.12 -29.05 33.67
C GLY A 260 24.79 -30.05 34.62
N ALA A 261 25.05 -31.31 34.21
CA ALA A 261 25.90 -32.26 34.95
C ALA A 261 26.36 -33.41 34.04
N ALA A 262 27.58 -33.91 34.20
CA ALA A 262 28.12 -35.03 33.42
C ALA A 262 27.56 -36.39 33.85
N ASN A 263 27.40 -36.63 35.16
CA ASN A 263 26.93 -37.92 35.69
C ASN A 263 25.66 -37.80 36.55
N ALA A 264 24.83 -38.86 36.52
CA ALA A 264 23.60 -38.96 37.33
C ALA A 264 23.86 -39.55 38.74
N SER A 265 25.10 -39.95 39.03
CA SER A 265 25.56 -40.50 40.31
C SER A 265 27.09 -40.46 40.40
N GLY A 266 27.65 -40.29 41.60
CA GLY A 266 29.09 -40.48 41.88
C GLY A 266 29.95 -39.20 41.83
N ASP A 267 31.25 -39.35 42.14
CA ASP A 267 32.20 -38.24 42.37
C ASP A 267 32.59 -37.43 41.12
N TYR A 268 32.05 -37.79 39.95
CA TYR A 268 32.30 -37.13 38.66
C TYR A 268 31.02 -36.54 38.05
N ALA A 269 30.07 -36.10 38.90
CA ALA A 269 28.81 -35.50 38.45
C ALA A 269 28.98 -34.10 37.85
N TRP A 270 29.95 -33.31 38.31
CA TRP A 270 30.26 -31.95 37.83
C TRP A 270 29.05 -31.04 37.62
N PRO A 271 28.21 -30.87 38.66
CA PRO A 271 27.02 -30.05 38.57
C PRO A 271 27.37 -28.58 38.31
N LEU A 272 26.66 -28.00 37.34
CA LEU A 272 26.67 -26.58 37.04
C LEU A 272 26.04 -25.81 38.19
N ASN A 273 26.73 -24.75 38.60
CA ASN A 273 26.15 -23.63 39.34
C ASN A 273 26.17 -22.44 38.39
N GLY A 274 25.06 -22.17 37.73
CA GLY A 274 25.04 -21.29 36.57
C GLY A 274 23.71 -21.28 35.83
N ASP A 275 23.71 -20.55 34.71
CA ASP A 275 22.54 -20.35 33.87
C ASP A 275 22.87 -20.73 32.42
N ILE A 276 21.91 -21.28 31.69
CA ILE A 276 22.04 -21.56 30.25
C ILE A 276 20.83 -20.96 29.53
N ALA A 277 21.08 -20.10 28.53
CA ALA A 277 20.04 -19.45 27.76
C ALA A 277 19.66 -20.24 26.49
N GLU A 278 20.66 -20.72 25.75
CA GLU A 278 20.46 -21.41 24.47
C GLU A 278 21.62 -22.37 24.17
N ILE A 279 21.29 -23.53 23.60
CA ILE A 279 22.24 -24.53 23.08
C ILE A 279 21.84 -24.89 21.65
N ILE A 280 22.82 -24.84 20.74
CA ILE A 280 22.66 -25.24 19.34
C ILE A 280 23.76 -26.24 19.02
N ALA A 281 23.42 -27.37 18.41
CA ALA A 281 24.41 -28.33 17.92
C ALA A 281 24.12 -28.69 16.46
N PHE A 282 25.14 -28.55 15.61
CA PHE A 282 25.14 -29.01 14.23
C PHE A 282 25.90 -30.32 14.12
N SER A 283 25.38 -31.27 13.33
CA SER A 283 26.01 -32.57 13.05
C SER A 283 27.15 -32.49 12.03
N GLN A 284 27.68 -31.29 11.80
CA GLN A 284 28.78 -31.01 10.87
C GLN A 284 29.65 -29.89 11.40
N ALA A 285 30.89 -29.82 10.91
CA ALA A 285 31.75 -28.67 11.10
C ALA A 285 31.22 -27.50 10.25
N LEU A 286 30.70 -26.45 10.87
CA LEU A 286 30.27 -25.25 10.14
C LEU A 286 31.47 -24.54 9.51
N THR A 287 31.29 -23.93 8.34
CA THR A 287 32.33 -23.05 7.78
C THR A 287 32.56 -21.83 8.69
N PRO A 288 33.72 -21.15 8.61
CA PRO A 288 33.94 -19.91 9.37
C PRO A 288 32.84 -18.87 9.12
N THR A 289 32.38 -18.74 7.87
CA THR A 289 31.25 -17.88 7.48
C THR A 289 29.96 -18.25 8.23
N GLN A 290 29.56 -19.52 8.19
CA GLN A 290 28.35 -20.01 8.85
C GLN A 290 28.43 -19.85 10.37
N ARG A 291 29.59 -20.15 10.96
CA ARG A 291 29.84 -19.94 12.40
C ARG A 291 29.64 -18.47 12.79
N ILE A 292 30.26 -17.54 12.06
CA ILE A 292 30.14 -16.11 12.33
C ILE A 292 28.69 -15.64 12.28
N ILE A 293 27.89 -16.13 11.32
CA ILE A 293 26.46 -15.80 11.23
C ILE A 293 25.69 -16.27 12.48
N VAL A 294 25.93 -17.49 12.96
CA VAL A 294 25.31 -18.01 14.18
C VAL A 294 25.77 -17.25 15.43
N GLU A 295 27.05 -16.85 15.48
CA GLU A 295 27.59 -16.03 16.57
C GLU A 295 26.93 -14.64 16.61
N ASN A 296 26.74 -13.98 15.45
CA ASN A 296 26.01 -12.71 15.37
C ASN A 296 24.54 -12.86 15.80
N TYR A 297 23.89 -13.97 15.42
CA TYR A 297 22.53 -14.27 15.87
C TYR A 297 22.43 -14.35 17.40
N LEU A 298 23.33 -15.12 18.05
CA LEU A 298 23.33 -15.26 19.51
C LEU A 298 23.77 -13.98 20.21
N ALA A 299 24.77 -13.28 19.67
CA ALA A 299 25.27 -12.02 20.20
C ALA A 299 24.18 -10.93 20.20
N ALA A 300 23.48 -10.75 19.08
CA ALA A 300 22.38 -9.78 18.97
C ALA A 300 21.23 -10.15 19.91
N LYS A 301 20.80 -11.43 19.92
CA LYS A 301 19.68 -11.90 20.73
C LYS A 301 19.90 -11.67 22.23
N TYR A 302 21.11 -11.96 22.72
CA TYR A 302 21.45 -11.90 24.15
C TYR A 302 22.29 -10.68 24.55
N ASN A 303 22.52 -9.74 23.63
CA ASN A 303 23.33 -8.55 23.83
C ASN A 303 24.74 -8.87 24.35
N LEU A 304 25.40 -9.86 23.73
CA LEU A 304 26.78 -10.24 24.03
C LEU A 304 27.74 -9.48 23.12
N THR A 305 28.88 -9.07 23.65
CA THR A 305 29.93 -8.44 22.86
C THR A 305 30.82 -9.49 22.21
N ILE A 306 31.00 -9.41 20.89
CA ILE A 306 31.97 -10.19 20.12
C ILE A 306 32.97 -9.25 19.41
N PRO A 307 34.16 -9.73 18.98
CA PRO A 307 35.15 -8.89 18.30
C PRO A 307 34.59 -8.23 17.03
N ALA A 308 34.96 -6.97 16.80
CA ALA A 308 34.55 -6.21 15.61
C ALA A 308 34.98 -6.86 14.28
N THR A 309 35.98 -7.74 14.28
CA THR A 309 36.39 -8.54 13.11
C THR A 309 35.39 -9.63 12.73
N SER A 310 34.41 -9.89 13.60
CA SER A 310 33.39 -10.94 13.47
C SER A 310 31.98 -10.43 13.80
N ASP A 311 31.83 -9.13 14.12
CA ASP A 311 30.56 -8.48 14.37
C ASP A 311 30.09 -7.75 13.12
N PHE A 312 29.17 -8.38 12.38
CA PHE A 312 28.63 -7.88 11.12
C PHE A 312 27.17 -7.42 11.26
N TYR A 313 26.59 -7.47 12.46
CA TYR A 313 25.23 -7.03 12.72
C TYR A 313 25.15 -6.15 13.98
N ASN A 314 24.95 -4.86 13.74
CA ASN A 314 24.79 -3.85 14.78
C ASN A 314 23.59 -2.95 14.45
N ALA A 315 22.41 -3.37 14.91
CA ALA A 315 21.20 -2.59 14.76
C ALA A 315 21.23 -1.30 15.61
N PRO A 316 20.85 -0.13 15.05
CA PRO A 316 20.77 1.11 15.82
C PRO A 316 19.76 1.06 16.98
N ASP A 317 18.79 0.15 16.90
CA ASP A 317 17.78 -0.11 17.91
C ASP A 317 17.73 -1.61 18.22
N VAL A 318 17.92 -1.96 19.50
CA VAL A 318 17.91 -3.34 20.00
C VAL A 318 16.58 -4.06 19.76
N SER A 319 15.50 -3.32 19.48
CA SER A 319 14.22 -3.91 19.10
C SER A 319 14.34 -4.80 17.85
N TYR A 320 15.33 -4.57 16.98
CA TYR A 320 15.55 -5.34 15.75
C TYR A 320 16.35 -6.64 15.94
N ASN A 321 16.74 -6.99 17.15
CA ASN A 321 17.55 -8.17 17.41
C ASN A 321 16.75 -9.49 17.43
N TYR A 322 15.51 -9.51 16.91
CA TYR A 322 14.74 -10.75 16.79
C TYR A 322 15.14 -11.54 15.55
N ASP A 323 15.36 -12.85 15.78
CA ASP A 323 15.58 -13.88 14.78
C ASP A 323 16.60 -13.49 13.69
N VAL A 324 17.71 -12.87 14.11
CA VAL A 324 18.78 -12.43 13.20
C VAL A 324 19.25 -13.57 12.29
N GLN A 325 19.36 -13.30 11.00
CA GLN A 325 19.81 -14.25 9.99
C GLN A 325 20.71 -13.56 8.96
N GLY A 326 21.47 -14.32 8.16
CA GLY A 326 22.23 -13.66 7.10
C GLY A 326 22.91 -14.56 6.08
N ILE A 327 23.32 -13.90 5.00
CA ILE A 327 24.19 -14.45 3.95
C ILE A 327 25.58 -13.81 4.06
N GLY A 328 26.60 -14.48 3.54
CA GLY A 328 27.93 -13.88 3.51
C GLY A 328 29.04 -14.80 3.09
N THR A 329 30.26 -14.27 3.17
CA THR A 329 31.52 -14.98 3.01
C THR A 329 32.64 -14.23 3.74
N ILE A 330 33.55 -14.98 4.36
CA ILE A 330 34.74 -14.39 4.99
C ILE A 330 35.89 -14.16 4.00
N ASP A 331 35.99 -14.97 2.95
CA ASP A 331 37.15 -15.04 2.05
C ASP A 331 36.80 -15.05 0.55
N GLY A 332 35.52 -15.01 0.19
CA GLY A 332 35.04 -15.07 -1.19
C GLY A 332 34.86 -16.48 -1.76
N SER A 333 35.33 -17.51 -1.06
CA SER A 333 35.29 -18.91 -1.51
C SER A 333 34.25 -19.74 -0.76
N GLU A 334 34.20 -19.63 0.57
CA GLU A 334 33.21 -20.33 1.41
C GLU A 334 32.04 -19.40 1.74
N LYS A 335 30.85 -19.76 1.24
CA LYS A 335 29.66 -18.90 1.27
C LYS A 335 28.54 -19.49 2.10
N ASN A 336 27.76 -18.60 2.70
CA ASN A 336 26.38 -18.87 3.08
C ASN A 336 25.46 -18.10 2.12
N PRO A 337 25.06 -18.68 0.97
CA PRO A 337 24.45 -17.90 -0.10
C PRO A 337 22.95 -17.66 0.09
N ILE A 338 22.29 -18.37 1.02
CA ILE A 338 20.84 -18.28 1.25
C ILE A 338 20.59 -18.38 2.76
N ALA A 339 19.69 -17.53 3.28
CA ALA A 339 19.24 -17.55 4.67
C ALA A 339 17.73 -17.35 4.76
N ARG A 340 17.07 -18.19 5.57
CA ARG A 340 15.64 -18.11 5.91
C ARG A 340 15.47 -18.48 7.39
N ASN A 341 14.61 -17.79 8.12
CA ASN A 341 14.44 -18.03 9.57
C ASN A 341 13.01 -18.45 9.94
N GLY A 342 12.13 -18.61 8.96
CA GLY A 342 10.72 -18.95 9.20
C GLY A 342 9.90 -17.78 9.73
N LYS A 343 10.35 -16.53 9.57
CA LYS A 343 9.66 -15.30 10.04
C LYS A 343 9.27 -14.32 8.95
N GLY A 344 9.30 -14.78 7.71
CA GLY A 344 8.75 -14.09 6.55
C GLY A 344 9.78 -13.35 5.70
N LEU A 345 11.07 -13.38 6.04
CA LEU A 345 12.15 -12.82 5.22
C LEU A 345 13.07 -13.94 4.72
N THR A 346 13.36 -13.91 3.42
CA THR A 346 14.40 -14.71 2.78
C THR A 346 15.47 -13.79 2.21
N LEU A 347 16.74 -14.11 2.40
CA LEU A 347 17.88 -13.47 1.73
C LEU A 347 18.61 -14.48 0.87
N SER A 348 18.93 -14.10 -0.37
CA SER A 348 19.72 -14.96 -1.26
C SER A 348 20.68 -14.14 -2.13
N GLU A 349 21.89 -14.67 -2.30
CA GLU A 349 22.92 -14.10 -3.16
C GLU A 349 22.46 -14.07 -4.62
N LEU A 350 22.81 -13.00 -5.33
CA LEU A 350 22.66 -12.88 -6.77
C LEU A 350 24.03 -12.69 -7.45
N ASP A 351 24.15 -13.20 -8.69
CA ASP A 351 25.29 -13.00 -9.58
C ASP A 351 26.66 -13.39 -9.00
N ASN A 352 26.67 -14.30 -8.02
CA ASN A 352 27.88 -14.78 -7.37
C ASN A 352 28.71 -13.63 -6.73
N THR A 353 28.01 -12.60 -6.22
CA THR A 353 28.60 -11.37 -5.69
C THR A 353 29.25 -11.50 -4.32
N LEU A 354 29.00 -12.56 -3.56
CA LEU A 354 29.75 -12.89 -2.34
C LEU A 354 31.11 -13.48 -2.71
N ASN A 355 32.01 -12.69 -3.30
CA ASN A 355 33.26 -13.18 -3.88
C ASN A 355 34.51 -12.44 -3.37
N THR A 356 34.35 -11.50 -2.45
CA THR A 356 35.47 -10.83 -1.78
C THR A 356 35.43 -11.07 -0.27
N SER A 357 36.49 -10.64 0.42
CA SER A 357 36.60 -10.87 1.86
C SER A 357 35.63 -10.01 2.67
N ASN A 358 35.08 -10.60 3.74
CA ASN A 358 34.18 -9.96 4.70
C ASN A 358 32.87 -9.39 4.09
N GLU A 359 32.32 -10.02 3.06
CA GLU A 359 31.02 -9.63 2.51
C GLU A 359 29.89 -10.30 3.28
N PHE A 360 29.01 -9.51 3.91
CA PHE A 360 27.94 -10.03 4.77
C PHE A 360 26.67 -9.19 4.62
N VAL A 361 25.52 -9.83 4.63
CA VAL A 361 24.21 -9.19 4.73
C VAL A 361 23.42 -9.90 5.83
N LEU A 362 23.25 -9.23 6.98
CA LEU A 362 22.51 -9.74 8.12
C LEU A 362 21.26 -8.91 8.37
N ALA A 363 20.17 -9.58 8.75
CA ALA A 363 18.87 -8.97 8.97
C ALA A 363 18.23 -9.46 10.26
N GLY A 364 17.64 -8.55 11.01
CA GLY A 364 16.80 -8.84 12.17
C GLY A 364 15.56 -7.94 12.17
N HIS A 365 14.48 -8.34 12.86
CA HIS A 365 13.19 -7.64 12.81
C HIS A 365 12.74 -7.12 14.16
N ASN A 366 11.76 -6.20 14.15
CA ASN A 366 11.31 -5.45 15.32
C ASN A 366 10.16 -6.07 16.13
N SER A 367 9.49 -7.11 15.62
CA SER A 367 8.27 -7.65 16.26
C SER A 367 8.15 -9.16 16.16
N THR A 368 7.71 -9.81 17.24
CA THR A 368 7.42 -11.26 17.30
C THR A 368 6.14 -11.65 16.56
N THR A 369 5.23 -10.71 16.31
CA THR A 369 4.02 -10.92 15.49
C THR A 369 4.04 -9.99 14.28
N ASN A 370 3.40 -10.40 13.20
CA ASN A 370 3.24 -9.55 12.03
C ASN A 370 1.78 -9.20 11.83
N THR A 371 1.54 -7.95 11.45
CA THR A 371 0.21 -7.45 11.10
C THR A 371 0.31 -6.49 9.93
N LEU A 372 -0.83 -6.10 9.36
CA LEU A 372 -0.91 -5.10 8.30
C LEU A 372 -1.20 -3.73 8.92
N VAL A 373 -0.40 -2.72 8.56
CA VAL A 373 -0.53 -1.34 9.05
C VAL A 373 -0.49 -0.33 7.90
N HIS A 374 -1.06 0.86 8.15
CA HIS A 374 -1.27 1.90 7.14
C HIS A 374 -0.47 3.19 7.45
N THR A 375 0.53 3.09 8.33
CA THR A 375 1.31 4.23 8.86
C THR A 375 2.77 4.20 8.36
N ASN A 376 3.46 5.34 8.48
CA ASN A 376 4.88 5.50 8.13
C ASN A 376 5.20 5.21 6.65
N THR A 377 4.41 5.72 5.71
CA THR A 377 4.69 5.61 4.26
C THR A 377 4.62 6.99 3.59
N SER A 378 5.45 7.24 2.59
CA SER A 378 5.54 8.54 1.89
C SER A 378 4.69 8.61 0.61
N ILE A 379 4.15 7.47 0.15
CA ILE A 379 3.44 7.28 -1.14
C ILE A 379 2.24 6.30 -1.01
N PRO A 380 1.46 5.97 -2.07
CA PRO A 380 0.15 5.29 -1.98
C PRO A 380 0.26 3.78 -1.72
N ILE A 381 0.83 3.41 -0.57
CA ILE A 381 0.78 2.07 0.00
C ILE A 381 -0.52 1.97 0.79
N ALA A 382 -1.40 1.02 0.42
CA ALA A 382 -2.62 0.73 1.18
C ALA A 382 -2.21 0.25 2.57
N ASP A 383 -1.50 -0.88 2.60
CA ASP A 383 -1.04 -1.54 3.79
C ASP A 383 0.39 -2.05 3.58
N ARG A 384 1.16 -2.07 4.65
CA ARG A 384 2.47 -2.70 4.73
C ARG A 384 2.51 -3.68 5.88
N TRP A 385 3.46 -4.59 5.85
CA TRP A 385 3.78 -5.38 7.03
C TRP A 385 4.29 -4.45 8.13
N ASP A 386 3.75 -4.60 9.34
CA ASP A 386 4.20 -3.87 10.51
C ASP A 386 5.59 -4.34 10.94
N ARG A 387 5.80 -5.67 10.90
CA ARG A 387 7.12 -6.26 11.01
C ARG A 387 7.97 -5.72 9.86
N ASN A 388 9.10 -5.15 10.23
CA ASN A 388 10.08 -4.65 9.29
C ASN A 388 11.47 -5.06 9.78
N TRP A 389 12.41 -5.16 8.84
CA TRP A 389 13.74 -5.69 9.07
C TRP A 389 14.77 -4.59 8.98
N TYR A 390 15.63 -4.49 9.97
CA TYR A 390 16.89 -3.78 9.82
C TYR A 390 17.87 -4.74 9.15
N ILE A 391 18.34 -4.35 7.96
CA ILE A 391 19.33 -5.08 7.18
C ILE A 391 20.64 -4.30 7.22
N GLN A 392 21.70 -4.96 7.67
CA GLN A 392 23.05 -4.47 7.65
C GLN A 392 23.82 -5.17 6.53
N ALA A 393 24.29 -4.38 5.56
CA ALA A 393 25.13 -4.85 4.47
C ALA A 393 26.57 -4.36 4.68
N ASN A 394 27.53 -5.27 4.55
CA ASN A 394 28.96 -5.01 4.52
C ASN A 394 29.53 -5.53 3.19
N GLY A 395 30.11 -4.63 2.39
CA GLY A 395 30.54 -4.92 1.02
C GLY A 395 29.45 -4.69 -0.03
N SER A 396 29.79 -4.94 -1.30
CA SER A 396 28.91 -4.71 -2.45
C SER A 396 28.21 -6.00 -2.87
N VAL A 397 27.14 -6.36 -2.17
CA VAL A 397 26.41 -7.61 -2.39
C VAL A 397 25.10 -7.35 -3.14
N ASN A 398 24.88 -8.09 -4.22
CA ASN A 398 23.58 -8.13 -4.90
C ASN A 398 22.72 -9.21 -4.23
N VAL A 399 21.49 -8.83 -3.87
CA VAL A 399 20.63 -9.69 -3.05
C VAL A 399 19.27 -9.84 -3.70
N LYS A 400 18.73 -11.05 -3.68
CA LYS A 400 17.31 -11.30 -3.84
C LYS A 400 16.66 -11.38 -2.45
N ILE A 401 15.73 -10.47 -2.20
CA ILE A 401 14.99 -10.33 -0.94
C ILE A 401 13.59 -10.91 -1.14
N GLY A 402 13.25 -11.95 -0.37
CA GLY A 402 11.93 -12.60 -0.38
C GLY A 402 11.09 -12.22 0.82
N PHE A 403 9.79 -12.02 0.59
CA PHE A 403 8.77 -11.91 1.64
C PHE A 403 7.78 -13.06 1.50
N ASP A 404 7.85 -14.01 2.43
CA ASP A 404 7.01 -15.22 2.46
C ASP A 404 5.82 -15.00 3.40
N PHE A 405 4.60 -15.06 2.87
CA PHE A 405 3.39 -14.76 3.64
C PHE A 405 3.14 -15.75 4.77
N SER A 406 3.31 -17.06 4.52
CA SER A 406 3.01 -18.09 5.51
C SER A 406 4.01 -18.05 6.68
N ASP A 407 5.29 -17.91 6.39
CA ASP A 407 6.34 -17.67 7.41
C ASP A 407 6.20 -16.28 8.06
N GLY A 408 5.69 -15.31 7.30
CA GLY A 408 5.41 -13.97 7.75
C GLY A 408 4.22 -13.89 8.71
N GLU A 409 3.51 -15.00 8.95
CA GLU A 409 2.30 -15.07 9.78
C GLU A 409 1.18 -14.15 9.24
N ILE A 410 1.18 -13.87 7.93
CA ILE A 410 0.17 -13.08 7.22
C ILE A 410 -0.56 -13.98 6.23
N THR A 411 -1.89 -13.95 6.21
CA THR A 411 -2.64 -14.67 5.18
C THR A 411 -2.45 -13.96 3.83
N ALA A 412 -1.95 -14.68 2.82
CA ALA A 412 -1.77 -14.13 1.48
C ALA A 412 -3.11 -13.61 0.90
N PRO A 413 -3.15 -12.39 0.33
CA PRO A 413 -4.40 -11.82 -0.15
C PRO A 413 -4.81 -12.42 -1.52
N GLY A 414 -5.96 -13.10 -1.56
CA GLY A 414 -6.57 -13.56 -2.80
C GLY A 414 -5.67 -14.47 -3.65
N ASN A 415 -5.77 -14.36 -4.98
CA ASN A 415 -4.87 -15.03 -5.91
C ASN A 415 -3.60 -14.19 -6.08
N LEU A 416 -2.57 -14.49 -5.28
CA LEU A 416 -1.34 -13.71 -5.22
C LEU A 416 -0.68 -13.53 -6.61
N ALA A 417 -0.75 -14.54 -7.47
CA ALA A 417 -0.20 -14.49 -8.84
C ALA A 417 -0.87 -13.43 -9.73
N ALA A 418 -2.15 -13.12 -9.48
CA ALA A 418 -2.89 -12.12 -10.25
C ALA A 418 -2.62 -10.68 -9.76
N ILE A 419 -2.07 -10.52 -8.56
CA ILE A 419 -1.88 -9.22 -7.90
C ILE A 419 -0.43 -8.94 -7.53
N THR A 420 0.53 -9.73 -8.01
CA THR A 420 1.97 -9.55 -7.74
C THR A 420 2.44 -8.11 -8.04
N SER A 421 1.92 -7.50 -9.11
CA SER A 421 2.23 -6.12 -9.50
C SER A 421 1.68 -5.05 -8.54
N GLU A 422 0.87 -5.44 -7.55
CA GLU A 422 0.38 -4.56 -6.49
C GLU A 422 1.35 -4.47 -5.30
N PHE A 423 2.48 -5.18 -5.30
CA PHE A 423 3.42 -5.15 -4.18
C PHE A 423 4.68 -4.35 -4.49
N ARG A 424 5.27 -3.74 -3.46
CA ARG A 424 6.49 -2.93 -3.53
C ARG A 424 7.40 -3.25 -2.36
N LEU A 425 8.70 -3.27 -2.64
CA LEU A 425 9.73 -3.21 -1.62
C LEU A 425 9.78 -1.79 -1.05
N LEU A 426 9.66 -1.68 0.27
CA LEU A 426 9.74 -0.43 0.98
C LEU A 426 11.07 -0.30 1.71
N TYR A 427 11.66 0.89 1.70
CA TYR A 427 12.94 1.21 2.32
C TYR A 427 12.89 2.53 3.10
N ARG A 428 13.68 2.60 4.18
CA ARG A 428 14.08 3.86 4.82
C ARG A 428 15.46 3.72 5.45
N ALA A 429 16.23 4.80 5.46
CA ALA A 429 17.52 4.83 6.15
C ALA A 429 17.39 5.07 7.67
N ASN A 430 16.38 5.83 8.09
CA ASN A 430 16.16 6.24 9.49
C ASN A 430 14.84 5.66 10.02
N PRO A 431 14.81 5.08 11.24
CA PRO A 431 13.61 4.47 11.81
C PRO A 431 12.46 5.46 12.08
N ASN A 432 12.74 6.77 12.11
CA ASN A 432 11.74 7.82 12.32
C ASN A 432 11.22 8.43 11.01
N SER A 433 11.82 8.10 9.87
CA SER A 433 11.34 8.55 8.56
C SER A 433 10.23 7.63 8.04
N PRO A 434 9.31 8.13 7.21
CA PRO A 434 8.39 7.28 6.46
C PRO A 434 9.16 6.35 5.51
N PHE A 435 8.62 5.17 5.28
CA PHE A 435 9.07 4.25 4.24
C PHE A 435 8.75 4.78 2.86
N GLU A 436 9.70 4.62 1.94
CA GLU A 436 9.61 4.99 0.53
C GLU A 436 9.66 3.73 -0.34
N VAL A 437 9.08 3.79 -1.54
CA VAL A 437 9.23 2.68 -2.49
C VAL A 437 10.61 2.69 -3.09
N VAL A 438 11.22 1.50 -3.11
CA VAL A 438 12.49 1.28 -3.80
C VAL A 438 12.27 1.33 -5.30
N ASN A 439 13.08 2.17 -5.96
CA ASN A 439 13.08 2.33 -7.42
C ASN A 439 14.41 1.89 -8.02
N SER A 440 14.37 1.33 -9.23
CA SER A 440 15.51 1.08 -10.11
C SER A 440 15.27 1.81 -11.44
N SER A 441 16.23 2.62 -11.89
CA SER A 441 16.12 3.42 -13.13
C SER A 441 14.82 4.24 -13.20
N ASN A 442 14.45 4.89 -12.09
CA ASN A 442 13.21 5.66 -11.89
C ASN A 442 11.90 4.86 -12.03
N GLN A 443 11.96 3.53 -11.94
CA GLN A 443 10.78 2.66 -11.90
C GLN A 443 10.73 1.85 -10.61
N PRO A 444 9.54 1.66 -9.99
CA PRO A 444 9.42 0.81 -8.83
C PRO A 444 9.89 -0.62 -9.08
N LEU A 445 10.62 -1.22 -8.12
CA LEU A 445 10.89 -2.65 -8.17
C LEU A 445 9.57 -3.43 -8.02
N VAL A 446 9.30 -4.31 -8.98
CA VAL A 446 8.14 -5.20 -9.00
C VAL A 446 8.60 -6.60 -8.59
N PRO A 447 7.89 -7.29 -7.68
CA PRO A 447 8.32 -8.60 -7.25
C PRO A 447 8.01 -9.69 -8.28
N VAL A 448 8.68 -10.82 -8.12
CA VAL A 448 8.33 -12.09 -8.76
C VAL A 448 7.70 -12.99 -7.70
N LEU A 449 6.63 -13.70 -8.07
CA LEU A 449 6.04 -14.71 -7.20
C LEU A 449 6.84 -16.01 -7.34
N GLU A 450 7.38 -16.50 -6.23
CA GLU A 450 8.05 -17.78 -6.08
C GLU A 450 7.26 -18.64 -5.06
N ASN A 451 7.35 -19.98 -5.19
CA ASN A 451 6.76 -20.96 -4.27
C ASN A 451 5.24 -20.85 -3.99
N GLY A 452 4.53 -19.95 -4.67
CA GLY A 452 3.08 -19.74 -4.55
C GLY A 452 2.68 -18.72 -3.48
N ASP A 453 3.56 -18.42 -2.53
CA ASP A 453 3.32 -17.52 -1.39
C ASP A 453 4.53 -16.64 -1.01
N GLU A 454 5.60 -16.61 -1.81
CA GLU A 454 6.79 -15.80 -1.56
C GLU A 454 6.99 -14.75 -2.67
N LEU A 455 7.07 -13.47 -2.29
CA LEU A 455 7.34 -12.37 -3.20
C LEU A 455 8.81 -11.97 -3.14
N THR A 456 9.54 -12.12 -4.25
CA THR A 456 10.98 -11.84 -4.31
C THR A 456 11.29 -10.58 -5.13
N PHE A 457 12.21 -9.76 -4.61
CA PHE A 457 12.73 -8.56 -5.25
C PHE A 457 14.22 -8.72 -5.50
N VAL A 458 14.68 -8.35 -6.70
CA VAL A 458 16.11 -8.28 -7.03
C VAL A 458 16.61 -6.87 -6.74
N TYR A 459 17.60 -6.75 -5.87
CA TYR A 459 18.21 -5.48 -5.50
C TYR A 459 19.74 -5.53 -5.70
N PRO A 460 20.29 -4.83 -6.70
CA PRO A 460 21.73 -4.69 -6.84
C PRO A 460 22.29 -3.70 -5.80
N ASN A 461 23.38 -4.08 -5.12
CA ASN A 461 24.03 -3.29 -4.06
C ASN A 461 23.07 -2.81 -2.97
N LEU A 462 22.58 -3.74 -2.16
CA LEU A 462 21.59 -3.44 -1.12
C LEU A 462 22.15 -2.46 -0.05
N PRO A 463 21.55 -1.27 0.16
CA PRO A 463 22.00 -0.37 1.21
C PRO A 463 21.58 -0.84 2.59
N THR A 464 22.36 -0.52 3.61
CA THR A 464 21.96 -0.68 5.02
C THR A 464 20.73 0.18 5.34
N GLY A 465 19.78 -0.37 6.09
CA GLY A 465 18.59 0.34 6.54
C GLY A 465 17.42 -0.59 6.82
N TYR A 466 16.21 -0.04 6.81
CA TYR A 466 15.00 -0.75 7.20
C TYR A 466 14.15 -1.10 5.98
N TYR A 467 13.65 -2.33 5.93
CA TYR A 467 12.91 -2.87 4.81
C TYR A 467 11.60 -3.54 5.24
N THR A 468 10.58 -3.43 4.40
CA THR A 468 9.31 -4.14 4.58
C THR A 468 8.56 -4.30 3.25
N LEU A 469 7.53 -5.14 3.25
CA LEU A 469 6.65 -5.34 2.11
C LEU A 469 5.46 -4.38 2.20
N GLY A 470 5.25 -3.59 1.15
CA GLY A 470 4.07 -2.75 0.98
C GLY A 470 3.20 -3.26 -0.14
N LYS A 471 1.89 -3.13 -0.01
CA LYS A 471 0.94 -3.30 -1.10
C LYS A 471 0.52 -1.91 -1.59
N VAL A 472 0.87 -1.56 -2.82
CA VAL A 472 0.26 -0.43 -3.50
C VAL A 472 -1.19 -0.75 -3.79
N THR A 473 -2.03 0.26 -3.69
CA THR A 473 -3.44 0.07 -3.97
C THR A 473 -3.62 0.00 -5.48
N GLY A 474 -3.98 -1.17 -6.02
CA GLY A 474 -4.45 -1.32 -7.41
C GLY A 474 -5.68 -0.47 -7.75
N SER A 475 -6.30 0.15 -6.73
CA SER A 475 -7.39 1.11 -6.84
C SER A 475 -7.33 2.04 -5.62
N LEU A 476 -6.43 3.03 -5.61
CA LEU A 476 -6.42 4.08 -4.58
C LEU A 476 -7.33 5.24 -4.92
N ASP A 477 -8.46 4.97 -5.53
CA ASP A 477 -9.48 6.00 -5.56
C ASP A 477 -9.93 6.14 -4.12
N PHE A 478 -9.49 7.24 -3.49
CA PHE A 478 -10.07 7.70 -2.25
C PHE A 478 -11.53 8.03 -2.56
N THR A 479 -12.34 7.00 -2.78
CA THR A 479 -13.70 7.04 -3.32
C THR A 479 -14.72 7.42 -2.26
N GLY A 480 -14.28 7.58 -1.01
CA GLY A 480 -15.12 8.09 0.03
C GLY A 480 -15.53 9.56 -0.23
N PRO A 481 -16.40 10.09 0.64
CA PRO A 481 -16.95 11.44 0.49
C PRO A 481 -15.84 12.49 0.45
N GLY A 482 -15.96 13.47 -0.45
CA GLY A 482 -14.92 14.48 -0.66
C GLY A 482 -13.65 13.97 -1.33
N GLY A 483 -13.63 12.71 -1.78
CA GLY A 483 -12.39 12.10 -2.23
C GLY A 483 -11.50 11.66 -1.06
N VAL A 484 -12.06 11.41 0.13
CA VAL A 484 -11.33 11.06 1.36
C VAL A 484 -11.69 9.65 1.82
N GLY A 485 -10.67 8.87 2.18
CA GLY A 485 -10.79 7.47 2.60
C GLY A 485 -11.14 6.49 1.48
N SER A 486 -11.05 5.21 1.79
CA SER A 486 -11.39 4.07 0.91
C SER A 486 -12.33 3.12 1.63
N SER A 487 -12.69 1.96 1.06
CA SER A 487 -13.49 0.95 1.76
C SER A 487 -12.86 0.44 3.07
N LEU A 488 -11.55 0.64 3.27
CA LEU A 488 -10.84 0.27 4.50
C LEU A 488 -11.04 1.29 5.63
N THR A 489 -11.08 2.58 5.28
CA THR A 489 -11.10 3.68 6.27
C THR A 489 -12.45 4.39 6.35
N ASN A 490 -13.23 4.43 5.27
CA ASN A 490 -14.64 4.82 5.26
C ASN A 490 -15.44 3.62 5.77
N ALA A 491 -15.81 3.61 7.05
CA ALA A 491 -16.45 2.49 7.72
C ALA A 491 -17.96 2.40 7.42
N LEU A 492 -18.60 3.54 7.15
CA LEU A 492 -20.02 3.65 6.84
C LEU A 492 -20.29 4.92 6.04
N TRP A 493 -21.12 4.80 4.99
CA TRP A 493 -21.56 5.96 4.22
C TRP A 493 -23.02 5.80 3.78
N LEU A 494 -23.91 6.55 4.39
CA LEU A 494 -25.35 6.54 4.17
C LEU A 494 -25.80 7.87 3.57
N ASP A 495 -26.33 7.87 2.35
CA ASP A 495 -26.72 9.08 1.61
C ASP A 495 -28.16 8.95 1.11
N ALA A 496 -29.07 9.78 1.65
CA ALA A 496 -30.50 9.71 1.33
C ALA A 496 -30.76 10.00 -0.16
N SER A 497 -29.89 10.77 -0.82
CA SER A 497 -29.99 11.07 -2.25
C SER A 497 -29.68 9.89 -3.17
N LYS A 498 -29.23 8.76 -2.61
CA LYS A 498 -28.94 7.51 -3.33
C LYS A 498 -29.88 6.37 -2.96
N LEU A 499 -30.94 6.65 -2.18
CA LEU A 499 -31.98 5.66 -1.89
C LEU A 499 -32.73 5.28 -3.18
N PRO A 500 -33.12 4.00 -3.35
CA PRO A 500 -33.88 3.55 -4.52
C PRO A 500 -35.37 3.97 -4.48
N VAL A 501 -35.77 4.78 -3.50
CA VAL A 501 -37.15 5.25 -3.29
C VAL A 501 -37.26 6.70 -3.75
N THR A 502 -38.32 7.04 -4.49
CA THR A 502 -38.51 8.37 -5.08
C THR A 502 -39.83 9.04 -4.67
N SER A 503 -40.79 8.30 -4.10
CA SER A 503 -42.10 8.83 -3.70
C SER A 503 -42.11 9.39 -2.29
N ASN A 504 -42.57 10.64 -2.15
CA ASN A 504 -42.70 11.33 -0.87
C ASN A 504 -43.61 10.57 0.11
N GLY A 505 -43.21 10.46 1.38
CA GLY A 505 -43.95 9.78 2.45
C GLY A 505 -43.79 8.26 2.49
N SER A 506 -43.03 7.67 1.57
CA SER A 506 -42.80 6.22 1.55
C SER A 506 -41.98 5.77 2.76
N VAL A 507 -42.37 4.66 3.40
CA VAL A 507 -41.60 4.08 4.51
C VAL A 507 -40.25 3.52 4.04
N ILE A 508 -39.21 3.70 4.84
CA ILE A 508 -37.84 3.25 4.56
C ILE A 508 -37.52 2.06 5.45
N SER A 509 -37.26 0.90 4.84
CA SER A 509 -36.83 -0.32 5.56
C SER A 509 -35.33 -0.54 5.56
N SER A 510 -34.59 0.16 4.69
CA SER A 510 -33.14 0.04 4.56
C SER A 510 -32.53 1.37 4.14
N PHE A 511 -31.50 1.80 4.86
CA PHE A 511 -30.59 2.87 4.44
C PHE A 511 -29.29 2.23 3.96
N THR A 512 -29.09 2.24 2.65
CA THR A 512 -28.00 1.51 1.99
C THR A 512 -26.65 2.17 2.24
N ASP A 513 -25.69 1.34 2.62
CA ASP A 513 -24.28 1.70 2.83
C ASP A 513 -23.52 1.70 1.50
N ARG A 514 -22.80 2.80 1.25
CA ARG A 514 -21.99 3.06 0.06
C ARG A 514 -20.49 2.98 0.33
N SER A 515 -20.09 2.68 1.56
CA SER A 515 -18.66 2.61 1.93
C SER A 515 -17.94 1.40 1.35
N GLY A 516 -18.68 0.39 0.88
CA GLY A 516 -18.15 -0.91 0.46
C GLY A 516 -18.14 -1.97 1.58
N ASN A 517 -18.57 -1.62 2.79
CA ASN A 517 -18.59 -2.53 3.95
C ASN A 517 -19.93 -3.24 4.17
N ASN A 518 -20.93 -3.00 3.32
CA ASN A 518 -22.26 -3.61 3.40
C ASN A 518 -22.98 -3.42 4.76
N ARG A 519 -22.70 -2.31 5.46
CA ARG A 519 -23.29 -2.00 6.78
C ARG A 519 -24.61 -1.25 6.65
N HIS A 520 -25.57 -1.86 5.96
CA HIS A 520 -26.90 -1.26 5.74
C HIS A 520 -27.64 -1.08 7.08
N ALA A 521 -28.30 0.06 7.27
CA ALA A 521 -29.15 0.29 8.44
C ALA A 521 -30.57 -0.16 8.13
N LEU A 522 -31.10 -1.12 8.90
CA LEU A 522 -32.35 -1.82 8.60
C LEU A 522 -33.45 -1.52 9.62
N GLN A 523 -34.71 -1.63 9.20
CA GLN A 523 -35.88 -1.64 10.07
C GLN A 523 -36.94 -2.58 9.53
N SER A 524 -37.22 -3.65 10.29
CA SER A 524 -38.19 -4.68 9.90
C SER A 524 -39.62 -4.33 10.30
N SER A 525 -39.81 -3.64 11.42
CA SER A 525 -41.14 -3.33 11.97
C SER A 525 -41.78 -2.16 11.22
N THR A 526 -42.92 -2.40 10.56
CA THR A 526 -43.59 -1.39 9.72
C THR A 526 -43.88 -0.08 10.44
N ASN A 527 -44.28 -0.15 11.71
CA ASN A 527 -44.64 1.02 12.52
C ASN A 527 -43.41 1.80 13.03
N ASN A 528 -42.21 1.25 12.89
CA ASN A 528 -40.95 1.86 13.34
C ASN A 528 -40.12 2.42 12.17
N LYS A 529 -40.59 2.26 10.92
CA LYS A 529 -39.88 2.75 9.73
C LYS A 529 -40.00 4.28 9.65
N PRO A 530 -38.89 5.02 9.45
CA PRO A 530 -38.97 6.42 9.06
C PRO A 530 -39.49 6.55 7.62
N THR A 531 -39.76 7.78 7.18
CA THR A 531 -40.30 8.05 5.83
C THR A 531 -39.32 8.82 4.95
N TYR A 532 -39.43 8.64 3.64
CA TYR A 532 -38.68 9.38 2.63
C TYR A 532 -39.35 10.72 2.37
N GLN A 533 -38.60 11.82 2.46
CA GLN A 533 -39.07 13.15 2.04
C GLN A 533 -38.23 13.65 0.88
N SER A 534 -38.88 13.92 -0.25
CA SER A 534 -38.25 14.48 -1.45
C SER A 534 -37.97 15.98 -1.28
N ASN A 535 -36.97 16.50 -2.00
CA ASN A 535 -36.70 17.95 -2.16
C ASN A 535 -36.62 18.76 -0.85
N SER A 536 -36.10 18.18 0.24
CA SER A 536 -36.15 18.77 1.58
C SER A 536 -34.93 19.61 1.96
N LEU A 537 -33.77 19.33 1.36
CA LEU A 537 -32.52 20.09 1.58
C LEU A 537 -31.78 20.26 0.26
N ASN A 538 -31.66 21.51 -0.22
CA ASN A 538 -31.01 21.82 -1.51
C ASN A 538 -31.51 20.95 -2.68
N SER A 539 -32.84 20.78 -2.77
CA SER A 539 -33.52 19.90 -3.75
C SER A 539 -33.12 18.42 -3.67
N ARG A 540 -32.53 17.98 -2.55
CA ARG A 540 -32.19 16.57 -2.27
C ARG A 540 -33.14 15.97 -1.24
N PRO A 541 -33.37 14.64 -1.30
CA PRO A 541 -34.22 13.97 -0.34
C PRO A 541 -33.53 13.72 1.00
N VAL A 542 -34.34 13.43 2.02
CA VAL A 542 -33.92 13.17 3.39
C VAL A 542 -34.76 12.03 3.99
N ILE A 543 -34.27 11.44 5.09
CA ILE A 543 -35.02 10.50 5.91
C ILE A 543 -35.68 11.27 7.05
N HIS A 544 -37.00 11.17 7.14
CA HIS A 544 -37.85 11.87 8.10
C HIS A 544 -38.30 10.97 9.24
N PHE A 545 -38.09 11.46 10.46
CA PHE A 545 -38.55 10.88 11.71
C PHE A 545 -39.57 11.84 12.32
N ASP A 546 -40.83 11.42 12.38
CA ASP A 546 -41.96 12.26 12.80
C ASP A 546 -42.37 12.03 14.27
N ARG A 547 -41.77 11.03 14.92
CA ARG A 547 -42.15 10.54 16.26
C ARG A 547 -43.61 10.11 16.41
N SER A 548 -44.31 9.80 15.31
CA SER A 548 -45.63 9.17 15.36
C SER A 548 -45.61 7.86 16.15
N ASN A 549 -44.44 7.22 16.23
CA ASN A 549 -44.11 6.13 17.12
C ASN A 549 -42.86 6.48 17.96
N ALA A 550 -42.87 6.11 19.24
CA ALA A 550 -41.75 6.32 20.16
C ALA A 550 -40.45 5.60 19.75
N TYR A 551 -40.52 4.70 18.77
CA TYR A 551 -39.41 3.84 18.34
C TYR A 551 -39.19 3.87 16.82
N GLN A 552 -39.25 5.03 16.17
CA GLN A 552 -38.76 5.15 14.79
C GLN A 552 -37.23 5.13 14.76
N TYR A 553 -36.64 4.08 14.18
CA TYR A 553 -35.19 3.96 14.04
C TYR A 553 -34.78 3.10 12.85
N LEU A 554 -33.53 3.22 12.44
CA LEU A 554 -32.81 2.26 11.59
C LEU A 554 -31.64 1.69 12.38
N GLU A 555 -31.33 0.40 12.21
CA GLU A 555 -30.34 -0.30 13.00
C GLU A 555 -29.27 -0.96 12.14
N ILE A 556 -28.02 -0.79 12.53
CA ILE A 556 -26.86 -1.45 11.94
C ILE A 556 -26.43 -2.54 12.92
N SER A 557 -26.45 -3.78 12.45
CA SER A 557 -26.11 -4.99 13.20
C SER A 557 -25.04 -5.81 12.46
N GLY A 558 -24.15 -6.51 13.19
CA GLY A 558 -23.16 -7.42 12.59
C GLY A 558 -21.82 -7.47 13.32
N ASN A 559 -20.91 -8.29 12.82
CA ASN A 559 -19.53 -8.40 13.33
C ASN A 559 -18.75 -7.10 13.02
N ASN A 560 -17.79 -6.73 13.88
CA ASN A 560 -16.91 -5.57 13.71
C ASN A 560 -17.61 -4.20 13.71
N ILE A 561 -18.76 -4.02 14.37
CA ILE A 561 -19.30 -2.65 14.62
C ILE A 561 -18.34 -1.81 15.46
N GLY A 562 -17.49 -2.44 16.28
CA GLY A 562 -16.45 -1.73 17.03
C GLY A 562 -15.47 -0.91 16.17
N THR A 563 -15.33 -1.20 14.87
CA THR A 563 -14.51 -0.36 13.97
C THR A 563 -15.21 0.95 13.57
N LEU A 564 -16.54 1.02 13.68
CA LEU A 564 -17.35 2.22 13.43
C LEU A 564 -17.27 3.21 14.59
N MET A 565 -17.02 2.69 15.80
CA MET A 565 -17.03 3.40 17.07
C MET A 565 -15.76 3.08 17.88
N SER A 566 -14.60 3.05 17.22
CA SER A 566 -13.30 2.75 17.84
C SER A 566 -12.76 3.94 18.67
N ASN A 567 -11.64 3.76 19.37
CA ASN A 567 -10.93 4.84 20.08
C ASN A 567 -10.45 5.97 19.17
N SER A 568 -10.33 5.70 17.86
CA SER A 568 -9.96 6.66 16.83
C SER A 568 -10.96 6.63 15.68
N ASN A 569 -11.87 7.60 15.58
CA ASN A 569 -12.88 7.65 14.52
C ASN A 569 -13.24 9.10 14.15
N THR A 570 -13.91 9.30 13.01
CA THR A 570 -14.51 10.59 12.65
C THR A 570 -15.88 10.38 12.02
N ILE A 571 -16.93 11.02 12.56
CA ILE A 571 -18.32 10.83 12.15
C ILE A 571 -18.89 12.18 11.73
N PHE A 572 -19.47 12.26 10.54
CA PHE A 572 -20.22 13.41 10.03
C PHE A 572 -21.70 13.07 9.90
N THR A 573 -22.56 14.00 10.28
CA THR A 573 -24.02 13.88 10.09
C THR A 573 -24.61 15.18 9.57
N ILE A 574 -25.46 15.09 8.55
CA ILE A 574 -26.29 16.20 8.08
C ILE A 574 -27.71 15.97 8.55
N ALA A 575 -28.17 16.79 9.50
CA ALA A 575 -29.46 16.59 10.16
C ALA A 575 -30.13 17.92 10.53
N ARG A 576 -31.43 17.87 10.83
CA ARG A 576 -32.18 18.92 11.54
C ARG A 576 -33.13 18.30 12.54
N THR A 577 -33.53 19.08 13.54
CA THR A 577 -34.65 18.74 14.44
C THR A 577 -35.83 19.64 14.18
N ASN A 578 -37.03 19.07 14.12
CA ASN A 578 -38.26 19.81 13.91
C ASN A 578 -38.83 20.32 15.24
N SER A 579 -39.48 21.47 15.21
CA SER A 579 -40.12 22.05 16.39
C SER A 579 -41.40 21.29 16.75
N GLY A 580 -41.31 20.42 17.75
CA GLY A 580 -42.46 19.88 18.45
C GLY A 580 -42.43 20.37 19.89
N ALA A 581 -43.55 20.90 20.40
CA ALA A 581 -43.69 21.24 21.81
C ALA A 581 -43.28 20.03 22.66
N LEU A 582 -42.24 20.21 23.48
CA LEU A 582 -41.75 19.20 24.43
C LEU A 582 -42.80 19.05 25.54
N ASN A 583 -43.90 18.35 25.29
CA ASN A 583 -44.95 18.10 26.27
C ASN A 583 -44.62 16.90 27.18
N ASN A 584 -43.39 16.79 27.68
CA ASN A 584 -43.14 16.01 28.89
C ASN A 584 -42.04 16.65 29.73
N THR A 585 -42.20 16.57 31.05
CA THR A 585 -41.23 17.02 32.05
C THR A 585 -40.12 15.99 32.32
N THR A 586 -39.91 15.01 31.42
CA THR A 586 -39.09 13.81 31.69
C THR A 586 -38.18 13.31 30.55
N ASN A 587 -38.09 13.96 29.38
CA ASN A 587 -37.18 13.53 28.30
C ASN A 587 -36.56 14.69 27.51
N THR A 588 -35.23 14.82 27.63
CA THR A 588 -34.46 16.03 27.29
C THR A 588 -33.51 15.87 26.09
N ALA A 589 -33.47 14.70 25.43
CA ALA A 589 -32.53 14.37 24.36
C ALA A 589 -33.20 13.77 23.09
N GLN A 590 -32.60 14.00 21.91
CA GLN A 590 -32.93 13.36 20.63
C GLN A 590 -31.68 12.72 20.02
N SER A 591 -31.78 11.46 19.58
CA SER A 591 -30.65 10.69 19.04
C SER A 591 -30.58 10.74 17.51
N ILE A 592 -29.40 11.08 16.96
CA ILE A 592 -29.16 11.03 15.51
C ILE A 592 -28.45 9.73 15.13
N PHE A 593 -27.29 9.46 15.72
CA PHE A 593 -26.45 8.29 15.42
C PHE A 593 -25.74 7.83 16.69
N ILE A 594 -26.12 6.67 17.23
CA ILE A 594 -25.71 6.24 18.58
C ILE A 594 -25.35 4.76 18.62
N ALA A 595 -24.23 4.43 19.26
CA ALA A 595 -23.92 3.08 19.73
C ALA A 595 -24.68 2.78 21.04
N ILE A 596 -25.48 1.71 21.04
CA ILE A 596 -26.36 1.38 22.16
C ILE A 596 -25.57 0.87 23.37
N GLY A 597 -26.03 1.10 24.60
CA GLY A 597 -25.43 0.57 25.84
C GLY A 597 -24.48 1.52 26.57
N TYR A 598 -23.77 2.39 25.83
CA TYR A 598 -22.84 3.37 26.43
C TYR A 598 -22.98 4.79 25.89
N HIS A 599 -23.98 5.15 25.08
CA HIS A 599 -24.20 6.54 24.65
C HIS A 599 -23.04 7.22 23.89
N SER A 600 -22.24 6.45 23.14
CA SER A 600 -21.23 7.02 22.25
C SER A 600 -21.86 7.36 20.90
N GLY A 601 -21.77 8.63 20.48
CA GLY A 601 -22.30 9.10 19.19
C GLY A 601 -22.82 10.53 19.21
N ILE A 602 -23.63 10.90 18.21
CA ILE A 602 -24.13 12.27 18.02
C ILE A 602 -25.60 12.36 18.45
N TRP A 603 -25.89 13.28 19.37
CA TRP A 603 -27.23 13.60 19.87
C TRP A 603 -27.48 15.11 19.95
N LEU A 604 -28.74 15.51 20.12
CA LEU A 604 -29.16 16.89 20.32
C LEU A 604 -29.91 17.00 21.65
N TYR A 605 -29.61 18.04 22.43
CA TYR A 605 -30.17 18.24 23.77
C TYR A 605 -31.00 19.54 23.83
N GLY A 606 -32.16 19.53 24.49
CA GLY A 606 -32.85 20.80 24.73
C GLY A 606 -34.17 20.73 25.50
N TYR A 607 -34.33 21.70 26.42
CA TYR A 607 -35.58 22.09 27.08
C TYR A 607 -36.29 23.18 26.22
N PRO A 608 -37.56 23.54 26.50
CA PRO A 608 -38.36 24.44 25.66
C PRO A 608 -37.74 25.82 25.31
N THR A 609 -36.67 26.24 25.99
CA THR A 609 -36.07 27.58 25.83
C THR A 609 -34.56 27.60 25.52
N ALA A 610 -33.88 26.45 25.42
CA ALA A 610 -32.48 26.37 25.00
C ALA A 610 -32.17 25.01 24.35
N LEU A 611 -31.66 25.03 23.12
CA LEU A 611 -31.36 23.84 22.33
C LEU A 611 -29.86 23.84 22.02
N ASN A 612 -29.09 22.98 22.68
CA ASN A 612 -27.66 22.84 22.46
C ASN A 612 -27.38 21.50 21.75
N ALA A 613 -26.55 21.49 20.72
CA ALA A 613 -26.03 20.22 20.19
C ALA A 613 -24.95 19.69 21.15
N THR A 614 -24.93 18.39 21.44
CA THR A 614 -23.91 17.80 22.31
C THR A 614 -23.26 16.63 21.58
N MET A 615 -21.95 16.49 21.74
CA MET A 615 -21.20 15.40 21.13
C MET A 615 -20.52 14.66 22.27
N SER A 616 -20.81 13.36 22.41
CA SER A 616 -20.35 12.59 23.57
C SER A 616 -19.72 11.27 23.15
N SER A 617 -18.57 10.98 23.74
CA SER A 617 -18.03 9.64 23.88
C SER A 617 -18.13 9.27 25.35
N TRP A 618 -18.58 8.05 25.65
CA TRP A 618 -18.67 7.58 27.02
C TRP A 618 -17.87 6.30 27.21
N VAL A 619 -17.17 6.26 28.33
CA VAL A 619 -16.34 5.12 28.72
C VAL A 619 -16.85 4.63 30.07
N ASN A 620 -17.42 3.41 30.08
CA ASN A 620 -17.60 2.59 31.27
C ASN A 620 -18.63 3.01 32.34
N GLY A 621 -19.79 3.54 31.96
CA GLY A 621 -20.91 3.56 32.90
C GLY A 621 -22.08 2.67 32.46
N ASN A 622 -23.01 2.45 33.39
CA ASN A 622 -24.31 1.84 33.13
C ASN A 622 -25.39 2.93 33.21
N TYR A 623 -26.48 2.73 32.48
CA TYR A 623 -27.73 3.48 32.63
C TYR A 623 -28.16 3.62 34.11
N PRO A 624 -28.85 4.71 34.55
CA PRO A 624 -29.31 5.90 33.80
C PRO A 624 -28.86 7.25 34.41
N GLY A 625 -28.45 8.22 33.57
CA GLY A 625 -28.23 9.61 34.00
C GLY A 625 -27.90 10.55 32.84
N VAL A 626 -28.32 11.82 32.95
CA VAL A 626 -27.87 12.90 32.06
C VAL A 626 -26.34 12.96 32.11
N PRO A 627 -25.62 13.14 31.00
CA PRO A 627 -24.15 13.10 31.01
C PRO A 627 -23.60 14.24 31.89
N THR A 628 -23.17 13.95 33.11
CA THR A 628 -22.61 14.96 34.03
C THR A 628 -21.10 15.09 33.92
N ASP A 629 -20.44 14.26 33.10
CA ASP A 629 -18.98 14.17 33.09
C ASP A 629 -18.36 14.26 31.69
N GLY A 630 -17.96 15.47 31.28
CA GLY A 630 -17.08 15.70 30.13
C GLY A 630 -17.72 15.94 28.77
N THR A 631 -18.98 16.40 28.74
CA THR A 631 -19.67 16.88 27.53
C THR A 631 -18.98 18.10 26.93
N THR A 632 -18.78 18.10 25.61
CA THR A 632 -18.48 19.34 24.88
C THR A 632 -19.78 19.85 24.27
N THR A 633 -20.15 21.06 24.68
CA THR A 633 -21.42 21.69 24.31
C THR A 633 -21.20 22.56 23.07
N ALA A 634 -21.98 22.34 22.02
CA ALA A 634 -22.15 23.34 20.98
C ALA A 634 -23.21 24.34 21.42
N GLY A 635 -23.04 25.60 21.00
CA GLY A 635 -23.97 26.69 21.29
C GLY A 635 -25.41 26.45 20.83
N SER A 636 -26.24 27.48 21.01
CA SER A 636 -27.67 27.40 20.75
C SER A 636 -27.98 27.17 19.26
N ILE A 637 -28.65 26.07 18.94
CA ILE A 637 -29.25 25.83 17.63
C ILE A 637 -30.69 26.32 17.63
N SER A 638 -31.13 26.92 16.53
CA SER A 638 -32.56 27.13 16.31
C SER A 638 -33.18 25.82 15.85
N GLN A 639 -34.24 25.37 16.53
CA GLN A 639 -35.09 24.27 16.02
C GLN A 639 -35.50 24.59 14.58
N GLY A 640 -35.51 23.57 13.72
CA GLY A 640 -35.82 23.68 12.29
C GLY A 640 -34.62 23.95 11.39
N SER A 641 -33.45 24.30 11.93
CA SER A 641 -32.24 24.55 11.13
C SER A 641 -31.46 23.29 10.81
N TRP A 642 -30.95 23.22 9.58
CA TRP A 642 -30.01 22.18 9.13
C TRP A 642 -28.60 22.43 9.68
N LEU A 643 -27.92 21.36 10.07
CA LEU A 643 -26.55 21.40 10.55
C LEU A 643 -25.72 20.23 10.01
N MET A 644 -24.43 20.46 9.95
CA MET A 644 -23.38 19.46 9.85
C MET A 644 -22.73 19.28 11.23
N ALA A 645 -22.92 18.13 11.86
CA ALA A 645 -22.24 17.78 13.09
C ALA A 645 -21.10 16.79 12.81
N THR A 646 -19.90 17.13 13.23
CA THR A 646 -18.68 16.33 13.06
C THR A 646 -18.10 15.94 14.42
N MET A 647 -18.06 14.65 14.72
CA MET A 647 -17.36 14.10 15.88
C MET A 647 -16.01 13.56 15.45
N GLN A 648 -14.95 13.83 16.21
CA GLN A 648 -13.64 13.23 16.02
C GLN A 648 -13.13 12.69 17.35
N ASN A 649 -12.87 11.38 17.41
CA ASN A 649 -12.25 10.71 18.54
C ASN A 649 -10.79 10.37 18.17
N ILE A 650 -9.85 10.68 19.06
CA ILE A 650 -8.41 10.48 18.87
C ILE A 650 -7.87 9.64 20.03
N GLU A 651 -7.34 8.47 19.73
CA GLU A 651 -6.65 7.63 20.70
C GLU A 651 -5.25 8.16 21.00
N THR A 652 -4.88 8.08 22.27
CA THR A 652 -3.52 8.26 22.79
C THR A 652 -3.21 7.07 23.70
N SER A 653 -1.95 6.88 24.12
CA SER A 653 -1.44 5.67 24.77
C SER A 653 -2.32 5.05 25.87
N ASN A 654 -3.14 5.84 26.57
CA ASN A 654 -4.12 5.38 27.56
C ASN A 654 -5.43 6.21 27.62
N SER A 655 -5.69 7.08 26.66
CA SER A 655 -6.79 8.05 26.74
C SER A 655 -7.43 8.32 25.38
N THR A 656 -8.71 8.68 25.35
CA THR A 656 -9.38 9.15 24.13
C THR A 656 -9.72 10.63 24.27
N THR A 657 -9.36 11.43 23.26
CA THR A 657 -9.76 12.84 23.15
C THR A 657 -10.88 12.98 22.12
N THR A 658 -12.00 13.56 22.53
CA THR A 658 -13.14 13.85 21.64
C THR A 658 -13.16 15.34 21.29
N LYS A 659 -13.24 15.64 19.99
CA LYS A 659 -13.45 16.96 19.40
C LYS A 659 -14.78 16.98 18.66
N GLY A 660 -15.47 18.12 18.72
CA GLY A 660 -16.73 18.33 17.99
C GLY A 660 -16.65 19.54 17.07
N PHE A 661 -17.41 19.54 15.98
CA PHE A 661 -17.57 20.68 15.08
C PHE A 661 -19.03 20.82 14.66
N ILE A 662 -19.53 22.05 14.56
CA ILE A 662 -20.85 22.36 13.98
C ILE A 662 -20.66 23.30 12.80
N ASN A 663 -21.10 22.87 11.62
CA ASN A 663 -20.91 23.59 10.37
C ASN A 663 -19.44 24.03 10.19
N GLY A 664 -18.48 23.15 10.51
CA GLY A 664 -17.05 23.43 10.46
C GLY A 664 -16.48 24.28 11.62
N ASN A 665 -17.32 24.90 12.46
CA ASN A 665 -16.84 25.64 13.63
C ASN A 665 -16.40 24.68 14.75
N PRO A 666 -15.17 24.81 15.29
CA PRO A 666 -14.70 23.95 16.37
C PRO A 666 -15.47 24.20 17.67
N LEU A 667 -15.73 23.10 18.39
CA LEU A 667 -16.22 23.11 19.76
C LEU A 667 -15.05 22.87 20.73
N ALA A 668 -15.31 23.02 22.03
CA ALA A 668 -14.38 22.59 23.06
C ALA A 668 -14.04 21.09 22.90
N SER A 669 -12.83 20.69 23.31
CA SER A 669 -12.40 19.28 23.36
C SER A 669 -12.47 18.72 24.78
N SER A 670 -12.64 17.41 24.90
CA SER A 670 -12.65 16.68 26.17
C SER A 670 -11.70 15.49 26.07
N THR A 671 -10.84 15.31 27.07
CA THR A 671 -9.91 14.15 27.15
C THR A 671 -10.27 13.33 28.37
N LYS A 672 -10.39 12.00 28.21
CA LYS A 672 -10.70 11.08 29.29
C LYS A 672 -9.63 9.99 29.36
N GLY A 673 -9.05 9.78 30.56
CA GLY A 673 -7.91 8.89 30.84
C GLY A 673 -8.17 7.38 30.74
N PHE A 674 -9.12 6.96 29.90
CA PHE A 674 -9.43 5.56 29.62
C PHE A 674 -9.73 5.40 28.13
N LEU A 675 -9.31 4.27 27.56
CA LEU A 675 -9.69 3.83 26.21
C LEU A 675 -11.17 3.43 26.19
N MET A 676 -11.89 3.72 25.10
CA MET A 676 -13.27 3.26 24.94
C MET A 676 -13.27 1.71 24.95
N ALA A 677 -14.08 1.11 25.82
CA ALA A 677 -14.14 -0.34 25.93
C ALA A 677 -14.54 -0.98 24.58
N ASN A 678 -13.92 -2.11 24.23
CA ASN A 678 -14.15 -2.83 22.98
C ASN A 678 -15.64 -3.04 22.68
N TYR A 679 -16.20 -2.25 21.75
CA TYR A 679 -17.60 -2.33 21.26
C TYR A 679 -17.85 -3.54 20.34
N THR A 680 -17.29 -4.70 20.65
CA THR A 680 -17.27 -5.86 19.74
C THR A 680 -18.64 -6.49 19.52
N ASN A 681 -19.64 -6.20 20.37
CA ASN A 681 -20.96 -6.83 20.35
C ASN A 681 -22.16 -5.85 20.37
N GLN A 682 -21.96 -4.56 20.05
CA GLN A 682 -23.03 -3.56 20.20
C GLN A 682 -23.57 -3.06 18.86
N LEU A 683 -24.88 -2.79 18.83
CA LEU A 683 -25.61 -2.28 17.67
C LEU A 683 -25.44 -0.76 17.56
N VAL A 684 -25.56 -0.22 16.34
CA VAL A 684 -25.66 1.23 16.11
C VAL A 684 -27.06 1.56 15.60
N ARG A 685 -27.67 2.61 16.15
CA ARG A 685 -29.01 3.08 15.75
C ARG A 685 -28.99 4.50 15.23
N ILE A 686 -29.90 4.74 14.29
CA ILE A 686 -30.17 6.02 13.66
C ILE A 686 -31.60 6.42 14.02
N GLY A 687 -31.78 7.62 14.57
CA GLY A 687 -33.11 8.18 14.87
C GLY A 687 -33.74 7.77 16.21
N ALA A 688 -33.17 6.82 16.96
CA ALA A 688 -33.51 6.57 18.37
C ALA A 688 -32.35 5.86 19.08
N ALA A 689 -32.17 6.09 20.38
CA ALA A 689 -31.18 5.36 21.19
C ALA A 689 -31.62 3.93 21.50
N ASN A 690 -32.91 3.73 21.82
CA ASN A 690 -33.45 2.42 22.18
C ASN A 690 -34.67 2.01 21.36
N ALA A 691 -34.82 0.70 21.16
CA ALA A 691 -35.98 0.09 20.49
C ALA A 691 -37.18 -0.11 21.43
N SER A 692 -37.03 0.14 22.73
CA SER A 692 -38.09 0.10 23.76
C SER A 692 -37.67 0.89 25.01
N GLY A 693 -38.64 1.31 25.84
CA GLY A 693 -38.42 1.89 27.17
C GLY A 693 -38.30 3.42 27.24
N ASP A 694 -38.20 3.95 28.46
CA ASP A 694 -38.26 5.39 28.76
C ASP A 694 -37.10 6.22 28.17
N TYR A 695 -36.01 5.55 27.78
CA TYR A 695 -34.78 6.15 27.23
C TYR A 695 -34.62 5.91 25.73
N ALA A 696 -35.72 5.85 24.98
CA ALA A 696 -35.68 5.68 23.52
C ALA A 696 -35.13 6.91 22.80
N TRP A 697 -35.36 8.12 23.33
CA TRP A 697 -34.91 9.41 22.76
C TRP A 697 -35.09 9.51 21.24
N PRO A 698 -36.31 9.27 20.73
CA PRO A 698 -36.56 9.27 19.30
C PRO A 698 -36.30 10.65 18.70
N LEU A 699 -35.85 10.70 17.46
CA LEU A 699 -35.66 11.93 16.70
C LEU A 699 -37.01 12.45 16.20
N ASN A 700 -37.28 13.74 16.38
CA ASN A 700 -38.25 14.47 15.57
C ASN A 700 -37.46 15.37 14.64
N GLY A 701 -37.28 14.96 13.40
CA GLY A 701 -36.29 15.60 12.54
C GLY A 701 -36.00 14.84 11.28
N ASP A 702 -35.00 15.32 10.57
CA ASP A 702 -34.61 14.81 9.27
C ASP A 702 -33.10 14.55 9.24
N ILE A 703 -32.69 13.50 8.53
CA ILE A 703 -31.29 13.13 8.30
C ILE A 703 -31.06 13.00 6.79
N ALA A 704 -30.09 13.74 6.26
CA ALA A 704 -29.74 13.70 4.84
C ALA A 704 -28.58 12.71 4.58
N GLU A 705 -27.54 12.72 5.41
CA GLU A 705 -26.33 11.93 5.19
C GLU A 705 -25.58 11.64 6.49
N ILE A 706 -25.00 10.43 6.57
CA ILE A 706 -24.14 9.98 7.67
C ILE A 706 -22.87 9.36 7.07
N ILE A 707 -21.72 9.82 7.52
CA ILE A 707 -20.41 9.29 7.13
C ILE A 707 -19.65 8.96 8.40
N ALA A 708 -19.01 7.79 8.46
CA ALA A 708 -18.13 7.45 9.56
C ALA A 708 -16.84 6.81 9.05
N PHE A 709 -15.72 7.33 9.52
CA PHE A 709 -14.39 6.81 9.28
C PHE A 709 -13.91 6.02 10.50
N SER A 710 -13.27 4.88 10.28
CA SER A 710 -12.67 4.03 11.32
C SER A 710 -11.36 4.59 11.92
N GLN A 711 -11.02 5.83 11.57
CA GLN A 711 -9.85 6.56 12.03
C GLN A 711 -10.19 8.03 12.32
N ALA A 712 -9.37 8.69 13.13
CA ALA A 712 -9.38 10.15 13.22
C ALA A 712 -8.86 10.75 11.90
N LEU A 713 -9.70 11.48 11.18
CA LEU A 713 -9.24 12.22 10.00
C LEU A 713 -8.27 13.33 10.40
N THR A 714 -7.30 13.62 9.55
CA THR A 714 -6.45 14.79 9.74
C THR A 714 -7.25 16.09 9.52
N PRO A 715 -6.80 17.26 10.04
CA PRO A 715 -7.45 18.53 9.77
C PRO A 715 -7.70 18.79 8.27
N THR A 716 -6.73 18.51 7.40
CA THR A 716 -6.87 18.64 5.95
C THR A 716 -7.95 17.73 5.39
N GLN A 717 -7.94 16.45 5.76
CA GLN A 717 -8.97 15.49 5.31
C GLN A 717 -10.36 15.88 5.80
N ARG A 718 -10.50 16.35 7.05
CA ARG A 718 -11.78 16.82 7.60
C ARG A 718 -12.33 17.99 6.80
N ILE A 719 -11.51 19.00 6.52
CA ILE A 719 -11.90 20.19 5.74
C ILE A 719 -12.39 19.79 4.35
N ILE A 720 -11.77 18.81 3.70
CA ILE A 720 -12.21 18.32 2.39
C ILE A 720 -13.61 17.70 2.45
N VAL A 721 -13.89 16.88 3.46
CA VAL A 721 -15.23 16.29 3.67
C VAL A 721 -16.26 17.38 4.02
N GLU A 722 -15.88 18.38 4.82
CA GLU A 722 -16.73 19.52 5.17
C GLU A 722 -17.13 20.34 3.93
N ASN A 723 -16.19 20.63 3.02
CA ASN A 723 -16.47 21.31 1.74
C ASN A 723 -17.38 20.47 0.83
N TYR A 724 -17.16 19.15 0.77
CA TYR A 724 -18.04 18.24 0.03
C TYR A 724 -19.48 18.32 0.52
N LEU A 725 -19.70 18.21 1.83
CA LEU A 725 -21.03 18.26 2.43
C LEU A 725 -21.66 19.65 2.30
N ALA A 726 -20.86 20.71 2.50
CA ALA A 726 -21.29 22.10 2.37
C ALA A 726 -21.79 22.40 0.95
N ALA A 727 -21.02 22.04 -0.07
CA ALA A 727 -21.40 22.24 -1.47
C ALA A 727 -22.64 21.42 -1.86
N LYS A 728 -22.72 20.15 -1.41
CA LYS A 728 -23.82 19.24 -1.73
C LYS A 728 -25.16 19.71 -1.16
N TYR A 729 -25.16 20.21 0.07
CA TYR A 729 -26.36 20.61 0.81
C TYR A 729 -26.56 22.12 0.96
N ASN A 730 -25.70 22.93 0.33
CA ASN A 730 -25.71 24.39 0.42
C ASN A 730 -25.67 24.88 1.88
N LEU A 731 -24.74 24.34 2.66
CA LEU A 731 -24.51 24.73 4.05
C LEU A 731 -23.38 25.76 4.12
N THR A 732 -23.52 26.75 4.98
CA THR A 732 -22.46 27.74 5.24
C THR A 732 -21.46 27.19 6.26
N ILE A 733 -20.17 27.21 5.92
CA ILE A 733 -19.05 26.90 6.81
C ILE A 733 -18.11 28.12 6.94
N PRO A 734 -17.20 28.18 7.93
CA PRO A 734 -16.28 29.30 8.08
C PRO A 734 -15.41 29.53 6.85
N ALA A 735 -15.22 30.81 6.46
CA ALA A 735 -14.38 31.19 5.33
C ALA A 735 -12.92 30.72 5.44
N THR A 736 -12.43 30.46 6.66
CA THR A 736 -11.09 29.89 6.91
C THR A 736 -10.98 28.41 6.52
N SER A 737 -12.10 27.75 6.25
CA SER A 737 -12.21 26.34 5.88
C SER A 737 -13.07 26.12 4.63
N ASP A 738 -13.57 27.18 4.00
CA ASP A 738 -14.38 27.13 2.78
C ASP A 738 -13.47 27.38 1.57
N PHE A 739 -13.05 26.29 0.93
CA PHE A 739 -12.10 26.30 -0.18
C PHE A 739 -12.75 25.90 -1.52
N TYR A 740 -14.05 25.57 -1.52
CA TYR A 740 -14.79 25.24 -2.73
C TYR A 740 -16.10 26.04 -2.83
N ASN A 741 -16.11 26.99 -3.76
CA ASN A 741 -17.29 27.77 -4.08
C ASN A 741 -17.43 27.88 -5.62
N ALA A 742 -18.20 26.97 -6.22
CA ALA A 742 -18.45 27.01 -7.66
C ALA A 742 -19.36 28.20 -8.03
N PRO A 743 -19.02 28.99 -9.06
CA PRO A 743 -19.88 30.09 -9.53
C PRO A 743 -21.27 29.63 -9.99
N ASP A 744 -21.37 28.38 -10.44
CA ASP A 744 -22.60 27.73 -10.86
C ASP A 744 -22.82 26.47 -10.00
N VAL A 745 -23.90 26.47 -9.22
CA VAL A 745 -24.27 25.39 -8.29
C VAL A 745 -24.49 24.04 -8.97
N SER A 746 -24.69 24.02 -10.30
CA SER A 746 -24.76 22.77 -11.05
C SER A 746 -23.47 21.96 -10.95
N TYR A 747 -22.33 22.60 -10.62
CA TYR A 747 -21.04 21.92 -10.46
C TYR A 747 -20.81 21.29 -9.09
N ASN A 748 -21.78 21.35 -8.18
CA ASN A 748 -21.65 20.78 -6.82
C ASN A 748 -21.89 19.25 -6.78
N TYR A 749 -21.86 18.54 -7.92
CA TYR A 749 -21.89 17.08 -7.92
C TYR A 749 -20.52 16.48 -7.65
N ASP A 750 -20.53 15.49 -6.75
CA ASP A 750 -19.40 14.61 -6.43
C ASP A 750 -18.09 15.39 -6.18
N VAL A 751 -18.21 16.47 -5.38
CA VAL A 751 -17.09 17.34 -5.01
C VAL A 751 -15.99 16.53 -4.33
N GLN A 752 -14.75 16.78 -4.73
CA GLN A 752 -13.55 16.14 -4.22
C GLN A 752 -12.40 17.14 -4.10
N GLY A 753 -11.37 16.87 -3.30
CA GLY A 753 -10.21 17.75 -3.25
C GLY A 753 -8.93 17.11 -2.76
N ILE A 754 -7.79 17.69 -3.15
CA ILE A 754 -6.47 17.46 -2.58
C ILE A 754 -6.01 18.73 -1.87
N GLY A 755 -5.14 18.61 -0.87
CA GLY A 755 -4.68 19.80 -0.17
C GLY A 755 -3.78 19.56 1.03
N THR A 756 -3.48 20.66 1.71
CA THR A 756 -2.80 20.71 3.00
C THR A 756 -3.18 21.98 3.76
N ILE A 757 -3.23 21.89 5.09
CA ILE A 757 -3.45 23.05 5.95
C ILE A 757 -2.14 23.75 6.33
N ASP A 758 -1.04 23.01 6.41
CA ASP A 758 0.23 23.48 7.00
C ASP A 758 1.49 23.04 6.22
N GLY A 759 1.35 22.32 5.11
CA GLY A 759 2.45 21.74 4.35
C GLY A 759 2.93 20.37 4.83
N ALA A 760 2.53 19.94 6.03
CA ALA A 760 2.90 18.64 6.60
C ALA A 760 1.73 17.64 6.52
N ASP A 761 0.53 18.05 6.93
CA ASP A 761 -0.71 17.28 6.79
C ASP A 761 -1.20 17.36 5.34
N ARG A 762 -0.90 16.34 4.52
CA ARG A 762 -1.14 16.38 3.07
C ARG A 762 -2.10 15.27 2.66
N HIS A 763 -3.20 15.66 2.01
CA HIS A 763 -4.06 14.75 1.29
C HIS A 763 -3.79 14.89 -0.22
N LYS A 764 -3.00 13.96 -0.75
CA LYS A 764 -2.32 14.11 -2.05
C LYS A 764 -3.09 13.57 -3.25
N ARG A 765 -4.19 12.86 -3.06
CA ARG A 765 -4.95 12.25 -4.15
C ARG A 765 -6.41 12.11 -3.76
N ALA A 766 -7.32 12.35 -4.70
CA ALA A 766 -8.76 12.28 -4.49
C ALA A 766 -9.45 11.74 -5.75
N SER A 767 -10.47 10.89 -5.57
CA SER A 767 -11.34 10.43 -6.66
C SER A 767 -12.78 10.35 -6.15
N SER A 768 -13.72 10.94 -6.87
CA SER A 768 -15.14 10.84 -6.52
C SER A 768 -15.83 9.63 -7.14
N GLY A 769 -15.09 8.84 -7.94
CA GLY A 769 -15.62 7.72 -8.71
C GLY A 769 -16.43 8.13 -9.94
N SER A 770 -16.44 9.43 -10.31
CA SER A 770 -17.24 9.99 -11.41
C SER A 770 -16.41 10.34 -12.67
N GLY A 771 -15.15 9.91 -12.73
CA GLY A 771 -14.31 9.94 -13.94
C GLY A 771 -13.14 10.92 -13.94
N LEU A 772 -12.97 11.74 -12.89
CA LEU A 772 -11.78 12.57 -12.68
C LEU A 772 -11.10 12.18 -11.36
N ILE A 773 -9.80 11.95 -11.41
CA ILE A 773 -8.93 11.78 -10.27
C ILE A 773 -7.97 12.96 -10.20
N LEU A 774 -7.85 13.57 -9.03
CA LEU A 774 -6.85 14.59 -8.72
C LEU A 774 -5.68 13.91 -8.00
N SER A 775 -4.44 14.16 -8.42
CA SER A 775 -3.26 13.81 -7.59
C SER A 775 -2.24 14.92 -7.58
N GLU A 776 -1.49 15.06 -6.50
CA GLU A 776 -0.28 15.85 -6.46
C GLU A 776 0.76 15.35 -7.48
N LEU A 777 1.44 16.27 -8.15
CA LEU A 777 2.53 15.94 -9.06
C LEU A 777 3.83 15.67 -8.29
N ALA A 778 4.21 14.40 -8.17
CA ALA A 778 5.31 13.92 -7.31
C ALA A 778 6.73 14.35 -7.74
N GLU A 779 6.94 14.74 -9.00
CA GLU A 779 8.30 15.00 -9.54
C GLU A 779 8.83 16.43 -9.29
N VAL A 780 8.03 17.32 -8.70
CA VAL A 780 8.42 18.71 -8.43
C VAL A 780 8.44 18.96 -6.92
N ASN A 781 9.62 19.11 -6.33
CA ASN A 781 9.77 19.69 -5.00
C ASN A 781 9.06 21.06 -4.99
N GLY A 782 7.92 21.20 -4.32
CA GLY A 782 7.23 22.50 -4.26
C GLY A 782 5.71 22.56 -4.20
N SER A 783 4.97 21.44 -4.22
CA SER A 783 3.50 21.44 -4.16
C SER A 783 2.98 20.91 -2.82
N LEU A 784 1.80 21.40 -2.39
CA LEU A 784 1.18 21.08 -1.10
C LEU A 784 2.18 21.15 0.06
N ASN A 785 2.97 22.21 0.09
CA ASN A 785 4.06 22.40 1.05
C ASN A 785 3.94 23.74 1.81
N ALA A 786 2.98 24.57 1.43
CA ALA A 786 2.64 25.79 2.14
C ALA A 786 1.30 25.65 2.87
N SER A 787 1.01 26.59 3.77
CA SER A 787 -0.26 26.58 4.50
C SER A 787 -1.45 26.89 3.58
N ASN A 788 -2.57 26.22 3.84
CA ASN A 788 -3.85 26.41 3.15
C ASN A 788 -3.81 26.18 1.63
N GLU A 789 -3.02 25.24 1.11
CA GLU A 789 -3.05 24.90 -0.30
C GLU A 789 -4.12 23.83 -0.58
N PHE A 790 -5.12 24.15 -1.40
CA PHE A 790 -6.21 23.23 -1.76
C PHE A 790 -6.56 23.32 -3.25
N LEU A 791 -6.83 22.15 -3.84
CA LEU A 791 -7.42 22.02 -5.17
C LEU A 791 -8.66 21.15 -5.06
N PHE A 792 -9.82 21.76 -5.28
CA PHE A 792 -11.10 21.07 -5.32
C PHE A 792 -11.62 20.94 -6.74
N SER A 793 -12.46 19.93 -6.97
CA SER A 793 -13.24 19.80 -8.20
C SER A 793 -14.65 19.33 -7.93
N GLY A 794 -15.61 19.74 -8.77
CA GLY A 794 -16.95 19.18 -8.86
C GLY A 794 -17.46 19.27 -10.30
N HIS A 795 -18.49 18.51 -10.68
CA HIS A 795 -18.94 18.42 -12.08
C HIS A 795 -20.41 18.78 -12.27
N ASN A 796 -20.81 19.07 -13.52
CA ASN A 796 -22.14 19.60 -13.85
C ASN A 796 -23.26 18.55 -14.03
N ILE A 797 -22.92 17.32 -14.43
CA ILE A 797 -23.92 16.31 -14.81
C ILE A 797 -23.60 14.91 -14.27
N THR A 798 -24.62 14.17 -13.87
CA THR A 798 -24.49 12.81 -13.31
C THR A 798 -24.22 11.74 -14.36
N THR A 799 -24.81 11.85 -15.56
CA THR A 799 -24.55 10.93 -16.69
C THR A 799 -23.68 11.61 -17.73
N ASN A 800 -22.57 10.98 -18.12
CA ASN A 800 -21.69 11.52 -19.15
C ASN A 800 -22.08 11.02 -20.54
N SER A 801 -21.70 11.79 -21.55
CA SER A 801 -21.76 11.39 -22.96
C SER A 801 -20.62 12.05 -23.73
N ILE A 802 -20.49 11.74 -25.01
CA ILE A 802 -19.56 12.42 -25.93
C ILE A 802 -20.37 13.37 -26.81
N ILE A 803 -19.93 14.63 -26.93
CA ILE A 803 -20.61 15.66 -27.72
C ILE A 803 -19.64 16.44 -28.61
N THR A 804 -20.19 17.14 -29.62
CA THR A 804 -19.44 17.86 -30.67
C THR A 804 -19.59 19.39 -30.58
N THR A 805 -20.12 19.93 -29.48
CA THR A 805 -20.33 21.38 -29.27
C THR A 805 -19.32 21.97 -28.28
N ASP A 806 -19.19 23.30 -28.27
CA ASP A 806 -18.23 24.08 -27.46
C ASP A 806 -16.76 23.70 -27.72
N LEU A 807 -16.40 23.33 -28.95
CA LEU A 807 -15.07 22.83 -29.28
C LEU A 807 -14.16 23.89 -29.90
N PRO A 808 -12.86 23.89 -29.59
CA PRO A 808 -11.88 24.54 -30.43
C PRO A 808 -11.69 23.76 -31.74
N ILE A 809 -11.15 24.42 -32.76
CA ILE A 809 -11.12 23.94 -34.14
C ILE A 809 -10.40 22.59 -34.30
N GLU A 810 -9.41 22.32 -33.45
CA GLU A 810 -8.57 21.13 -33.49
C GLU A 810 -9.19 19.89 -32.82
N ILE A 811 -10.36 20.01 -32.19
CA ILE A 811 -11.01 18.94 -31.43
C ILE A 811 -12.26 18.45 -32.15
N SER A 812 -12.37 17.13 -32.28
CA SER A 812 -13.49 16.46 -32.97
C SER A 812 -14.70 16.25 -32.07
N ASN A 813 -14.47 15.90 -30.79
CA ASN A 813 -15.48 15.67 -29.78
C ASN A 813 -14.89 15.83 -28.38
N ARG A 814 -15.75 16.02 -27.37
CA ARG A 814 -15.39 16.10 -25.95
C ARG A 814 -16.34 15.34 -25.07
N TRP A 815 -15.93 15.07 -23.84
CA TRP A 815 -16.86 14.68 -22.78
C TRP A 815 -17.88 15.79 -22.54
N GLN A 816 -19.16 15.45 -22.43
CA GLN A 816 -20.22 16.38 -22.07
C GLN A 816 -20.04 16.89 -20.65
N ARG A 817 -19.64 16.01 -19.73
CA ARG A 817 -19.29 16.34 -18.35
C ARG A 817 -18.05 17.23 -18.35
N SER A 818 -18.19 18.36 -17.68
CA SER A 818 -17.09 19.27 -17.37
C SER A 818 -16.96 19.43 -15.86
N TRP A 819 -15.75 19.73 -15.42
CA TRP A 819 -15.36 19.85 -14.03
C TRP A 819 -14.99 21.29 -13.73
N TYR A 820 -15.60 21.88 -12.71
CA TYR A 820 -15.12 23.14 -12.15
C TYR A 820 -14.01 22.83 -11.15
N LEU A 821 -12.81 23.33 -11.40
CA LEU A 821 -11.69 23.25 -10.49
C LEU A 821 -11.55 24.59 -9.75
N GLN A 822 -11.41 24.53 -8.43
CA GLN A 822 -11.14 25.67 -7.56
C GLN A 822 -9.77 25.49 -6.93
N LYS A 823 -8.84 26.40 -7.23
CA LYS A 823 -7.47 26.41 -6.67
C LYS A 823 -7.35 27.49 -5.58
N ASN A 824 -6.69 27.13 -4.48
CA ASN A 824 -6.18 28.04 -3.46
C ASN A 824 -4.70 27.71 -3.21
N GLY A 825 -3.80 28.68 -3.41
CA GLY A 825 -2.34 28.45 -3.34
C GLY A 825 -1.71 27.97 -4.66
N GLU A 826 -0.44 27.58 -4.59
CA GLU A 826 0.38 27.26 -5.77
C GLU A 826 0.57 25.74 -5.89
N ILE A 827 -0.27 25.10 -6.71
CA ILE A 827 -0.40 23.64 -6.72
C ILE A 827 0.03 23.08 -8.08
N ASN A 828 0.90 22.07 -8.04
CA ASN A 828 1.22 21.21 -9.17
C ASN A 828 0.41 19.92 -9.05
N ALA A 829 -0.41 19.61 -10.06
CA ALA A 829 -1.32 18.48 -9.99
C ALA A 829 -1.33 17.68 -11.29
N THR A 830 -1.72 16.42 -11.15
CA THR A 830 -2.15 15.56 -12.25
C THR A 830 -3.67 15.47 -12.25
N LEU A 831 -4.25 15.58 -13.44
CA LEU A 831 -5.66 15.32 -13.70
C LEU A 831 -5.75 14.02 -14.50
N SER A 832 -6.28 12.96 -13.88
CA SER A 832 -6.46 11.66 -14.55
C SER A 832 -7.93 11.42 -14.89
N PHE A 833 -8.21 11.11 -16.15
CA PHE A 833 -9.57 10.87 -16.64
C PHE A 833 -9.80 9.38 -16.88
N ASP A 834 -10.81 8.84 -16.22
CA ASP A 834 -11.20 7.42 -16.25
C ASP A 834 -12.55 7.26 -16.95
N PHE A 835 -12.56 6.55 -18.07
CA PHE A 835 -13.76 6.33 -18.88
C PHE A 835 -14.81 5.51 -18.14
N ILE A 836 -14.41 4.45 -17.42
CA ILE A 836 -15.34 3.54 -16.75
C ILE A 836 -16.03 4.27 -15.61
N GLN A 837 -15.28 4.99 -14.77
CA GLN A 837 -15.85 5.84 -13.71
C GLN A 837 -16.72 6.95 -14.28
N ALA A 838 -16.40 7.45 -15.46
CA ALA A 838 -17.24 8.43 -16.12
C ALA A 838 -18.58 7.86 -16.63
N GLY A 839 -18.75 6.54 -16.65
CA GLY A 839 -19.90 5.85 -17.24
C GLY A 839 -19.79 5.65 -18.75
N LEU A 840 -18.58 5.66 -19.30
CA LEU A 840 -18.27 5.52 -20.72
C LEU A 840 -17.49 4.22 -20.99
N SER A 841 -17.60 3.69 -22.20
CA SER A 841 -16.77 2.57 -22.65
C SER A 841 -15.34 3.05 -22.96
N ILE A 842 -14.34 2.24 -22.59
CA ILE A 842 -12.95 2.49 -22.99
C ILE A 842 -12.85 2.46 -24.53
N PRO A 843 -12.25 3.49 -25.17
CA PRO A 843 -11.99 3.48 -26.61
C PRO A 843 -11.07 2.32 -27.02
N ALA A 844 -11.46 1.56 -28.06
CA ALA A 844 -10.74 0.36 -28.49
C ALA A 844 -9.25 0.60 -28.83
N ASN A 845 -8.92 1.80 -29.31
CA ASN A 845 -7.56 2.19 -29.71
C ASN A 845 -6.88 3.12 -28.69
N LEU A 846 -7.34 3.17 -27.43
CA LEU A 846 -6.82 4.14 -26.45
C LEU A 846 -5.30 4.02 -26.26
N SER A 847 -4.74 2.80 -26.27
CA SER A 847 -3.30 2.56 -26.12
C SER A 847 -2.45 3.13 -27.26
N THR A 848 -3.00 3.22 -28.47
CA THR A 848 -2.30 3.74 -29.66
C THR A 848 -2.70 5.17 -30.02
N SER A 849 -3.75 5.71 -29.38
CA SER A 849 -4.31 7.04 -29.67
C SER A 849 -4.39 7.97 -28.46
N SER A 850 -3.84 7.59 -27.31
CA SER A 850 -3.82 8.41 -26.08
C SER A 850 -3.22 9.81 -26.33
N ALA A 851 -2.17 9.90 -27.15
CA ALA A 851 -1.55 11.16 -27.54
C ALA A 851 -2.46 12.08 -28.39
N ASN A 852 -3.61 11.61 -28.86
CA ASN A 852 -4.62 12.40 -29.54
C ASN A 852 -5.63 13.03 -28.56
N TYR A 853 -5.54 12.77 -27.26
CA TYR A 853 -6.39 13.47 -26.31
C TYR A 853 -5.80 14.81 -25.91
N ARG A 854 -6.67 15.77 -25.62
CA ARG A 854 -6.31 17.11 -25.17
C ARG A 854 -7.11 17.44 -23.91
N LEU A 855 -6.44 18.10 -22.97
CA LEU A 855 -7.11 18.76 -21.86
C LEU A 855 -7.67 20.08 -22.37
N LEU A 856 -8.95 20.32 -22.09
CA LEU A 856 -9.69 21.49 -22.53
C LEU A 856 -10.02 22.36 -21.32
N TYR A 857 -9.95 23.69 -21.50
CA TYR A 857 -10.22 24.68 -20.46
C TYR A 857 -11.14 25.81 -20.95
N ARG A 858 -11.94 26.38 -20.06
CA ARG A 858 -12.58 27.68 -20.22
C ARG A 858 -12.81 28.36 -18.87
N SER A 859 -12.93 29.69 -18.86
CA SER A 859 -13.16 30.49 -17.65
C SER A 859 -14.64 30.69 -17.29
N ALA A 860 -15.56 30.46 -18.23
CA ALA A 860 -17.00 30.67 -18.05
C ALA A 860 -17.82 29.39 -18.31
N THR A 861 -19.08 29.37 -17.89
CA THR A 861 -19.99 28.21 -18.05
C THR A 861 -20.45 27.98 -19.49
N THR A 862 -20.30 28.96 -20.38
CA THR A 862 -20.70 28.91 -21.79
C THR A 862 -19.57 29.35 -22.72
N GLY A 863 -19.67 28.98 -24.00
CA GLY A 863 -18.68 29.29 -25.02
C GLY A 863 -17.68 28.15 -25.24
N ASN A 864 -16.91 28.27 -26.32
CA ASN A 864 -15.96 27.26 -26.75
C ASN A 864 -14.83 27.09 -25.74
N PHE A 865 -14.44 25.84 -25.51
CA PHE A 865 -13.22 25.51 -24.79
C PHE A 865 -11.98 25.85 -25.62
N THR A 866 -10.84 26.01 -24.95
CA THR A 866 -9.50 26.11 -25.53
C THR A 866 -8.64 24.93 -25.08
N VAL A 867 -7.66 24.53 -25.89
CA VAL A 867 -6.68 23.50 -25.50
C VAL A 867 -5.72 24.06 -24.46
N VAL A 868 -5.48 23.31 -23.39
CA VAL A 868 -4.49 23.66 -22.36
C VAL A 868 -3.08 23.40 -22.89
N THR A 869 -2.20 24.39 -22.74
CA THR A 869 -0.81 24.36 -23.23
C THR A 869 0.20 24.46 -22.09
N ASN A 870 1.41 23.92 -22.30
CA ASN A 870 2.56 24.14 -21.43
C ASN A 870 3.12 25.57 -21.54
N SER A 871 4.19 25.87 -20.78
CA SER A 871 4.82 27.20 -20.75
C SER A 871 5.44 27.62 -22.09
N GLN A 872 5.71 26.69 -22.99
CA GLN A 872 6.17 26.93 -24.36
C GLN A 872 5.02 27.10 -25.37
N GLY A 873 3.76 27.01 -24.93
CA GLY A 873 2.58 27.13 -25.79
C GLY A 873 2.22 25.85 -26.56
N ALA A 874 2.87 24.72 -26.28
CA ALA A 874 2.51 23.42 -26.87
C ALA A 874 1.40 22.76 -26.06
N ALA A 875 0.47 22.07 -26.73
CA ALA A 875 -0.63 21.37 -26.06
C ALA A 875 -0.12 20.33 -25.04
N LEU A 876 -0.79 20.24 -23.88
CA LEU A 876 -0.51 19.16 -22.93
C LEU A 876 -0.96 17.82 -23.51
N ILE A 877 -0.01 16.89 -23.59
CA ILE A 877 -0.24 15.53 -24.08
C ILE A 877 -0.36 14.59 -22.87
N PRO A 878 -1.41 13.76 -22.79
CA PRO A 878 -1.55 12.87 -21.65
C PRO A 878 -0.65 11.65 -21.79
N THR A 879 -0.27 11.07 -20.66
CA THR A 879 0.22 9.70 -20.59
C THR A 879 -0.94 8.74 -20.32
N LEU A 880 -0.74 7.45 -20.62
CA LEU A 880 -1.69 6.39 -20.27
C LEU A 880 -1.10 5.59 -19.13
N ASP A 881 -1.85 5.41 -18.04
CA ASP A 881 -1.42 4.58 -16.92
C ASP A 881 -1.87 3.12 -17.05
N ALA A 882 -1.46 2.28 -16.08
CA ALA A 882 -1.77 0.85 -16.06
C ALA A 882 -3.28 0.53 -15.98
N SER A 883 -4.11 1.51 -15.59
CA SER A 883 -5.57 1.38 -15.51
C SER A 883 -6.28 1.95 -16.73
N ASN A 884 -5.56 2.26 -17.82
CA ASN A 884 -6.08 2.89 -19.04
C ASN A 884 -6.68 4.30 -18.81
N ARG A 885 -6.11 5.07 -17.88
CA ARG A 885 -6.56 6.45 -17.61
C ARG A 885 -5.66 7.45 -18.30
N LEU A 886 -6.27 8.51 -18.83
CA LEU A 886 -5.55 9.61 -19.47
C LEU A 886 -5.05 10.58 -18.40
N VAL A 887 -3.74 10.71 -18.22
CA VAL A 887 -3.13 11.51 -17.16
C VAL A 887 -2.47 12.77 -17.74
N PHE A 888 -2.98 13.94 -17.33
CA PHE A 888 -2.40 15.23 -17.68
C PHE A 888 -1.65 15.82 -16.49
N SER A 889 -0.35 16.08 -16.64
CA SER A 889 0.46 16.76 -15.62
C SER A 889 0.46 18.26 -15.85
N ILE A 890 0.11 19.02 -14.81
CA ILE A 890 0.02 20.48 -14.86
C ILE A 890 0.95 21.05 -13.79
N GLN A 891 1.92 21.82 -14.26
CA GLN A 891 2.87 22.54 -13.42
C GLN A 891 2.56 24.03 -13.39
N ASN A 892 2.95 24.67 -12.30
CA ASN A 892 2.83 26.08 -12.07
C ASN A 892 4.08 26.79 -12.62
N GLY A 893 3.91 27.75 -13.53
CA GLY A 893 5.04 28.42 -14.18
C GLY A 893 4.72 29.86 -14.59
N ASN A 894 5.09 30.82 -13.75
CA ASN A 894 5.42 32.25 -13.97
C ASN A 894 4.93 33.00 -15.23
N GLN A 895 3.74 32.75 -15.77
CA GLN A 895 3.05 33.69 -16.67
C GLN A 895 1.55 33.72 -16.41
N ALA A 896 1.00 34.94 -16.38
CA ALA A 896 -0.44 35.18 -16.25
C ALA A 896 -1.20 34.44 -17.36
N GLY A 897 -2.02 33.45 -16.97
CA GLY A 897 -2.93 32.74 -17.86
C GLY A 897 -2.50 31.35 -18.38
N LYS A 898 -1.39 30.76 -17.90
CA LYS A 898 -0.88 29.44 -18.40
C LYS A 898 -0.44 28.42 -17.32
N SER A 899 -0.84 28.64 -16.07
CA SER A 899 -0.72 27.70 -14.94
C SER A 899 -2.04 26.96 -14.69
N LEU A 900 -2.08 25.98 -13.78
CA LEU A 900 -3.35 25.48 -13.22
C LEU A 900 -4.14 26.67 -12.64
N VAL A 901 -5.33 26.92 -13.17
CA VAL A 901 -6.19 28.05 -12.79
C VAL A 901 -7.58 27.56 -12.42
N SER A 902 -8.30 28.32 -11.60
CA SER A 902 -9.70 28.01 -11.33
C SER A 902 -10.53 28.19 -12.61
N GLY A 903 -11.44 27.27 -12.88
CA GLY A 903 -12.30 27.31 -14.07
C GLY A 903 -12.76 25.92 -14.49
N TYR A 904 -13.22 25.79 -15.73
CA TYR A 904 -13.91 24.60 -16.21
C TYR A 904 -13.01 23.76 -17.11
N TYR A 905 -12.90 22.47 -16.80
CA TYR A 905 -12.04 21.52 -17.48
C TYR A 905 -12.82 20.33 -18.02
N THR A 906 -12.39 19.79 -19.15
CA THR A 906 -12.88 18.52 -19.71
C THR A 906 -11.81 17.95 -20.65
N ILE A 907 -12.05 16.77 -21.24
CA ILE A 907 -11.16 16.20 -22.24
C ILE A 907 -11.84 16.09 -23.59
N GLY A 908 -11.04 16.22 -24.65
CA GLY A 908 -11.49 16.02 -26.02
C GLY A 908 -10.48 15.26 -26.87
N LEU A 909 -10.97 14.70 -27.97
CA LEU A 909 -10.17 13.97 -28.94
C LEU A 909 -9.76 14.92 -30.07
N GLY A 910 -8.48 15.25 -30.15
CA GLY A 910 -7.83 16.02 -31.21
C GLY A 910 -6.73 15.22 -31.90
N GLY A 911 -6.85 15.02 -33.21
CA GLY A 911 -5.78 14.39 -33.99
C GLY A 911 -4.44 15.16 -33.92
N PRO A 912 -3.33 14.60 -34.41
CA PRO A 912 -2.08 15.34 -34.54
C PRO A 912 -2.31 16.63 -35.34
N THR A 913 -1.89 17.77 -34.80
CA THR A 913 -2.09 19.08 -35.44
C THR A 913 -0.86 19.44 -36.26
N TYR A 914 -1.05 19.66 -37.56
CA TYR A 914 -0.03 20.06 -38.52
C TYR A 914 -0.27 21.50 -38.92
N VAL A 915 0.69 22.37 -38.65
CA VAL A 915 0.61 23.80 -38.94
C VAL A 915 1.56 24.13 -40.09
N TRP A 916 1.02 24.74 -41.15
CA TRP A 916 1.84 25.26 -42.24
C TRP A 916 2.56 26.53 -41.79
N LYS A 917 3.88 26.59 -41.99
CA LYS A 917 4.71 27.73 -41.60
C LYS A 917 4.33 28.97 -42.39
N SER A 918 4.30 30.11 -41.71
CA SER A 918 4.10 31.41 -42.38
C SER A 918 5.26 31.76 -43.32
N ASN A 919 6.46 31.25 -43.02
CA ASN A 919 7.68 31.37 -43.79
C ASN A 919 8.08 30.08 -44.53
N ALA A 920 7.10 29.28 -44.97
CA ALA A 920 7.34 28.09 -45.79
C ALA A 920 8.23 28.41 -47.00
N VAL A 921 9.19 27.52 -47.30
CA VAL A 921 10.23 27.72 -48.31
C VAL A 921 9.69 27.40 -49.70
N THR A 922 8.83 26.39 -49.80
CA THR A 922 8.21 25.94 -51.05
C THR A 922 6.69 25.82 -50.87
N ASN A 923 5.94 25.69 -51.96
CA ASN A 923 4.51 25.39 -51.90
C ASN A 923 4.22 23.87 -51.82
N GLN A 924 5.26 23.04 -51.73
CA GLN A 924 5.15 21.58 -51.81
C GLN A 924 4.62 21.03 -50.49
N TRP A 925 3.39 20.51 -50.49
CA TRP A 925 2.78 19.90 -49.30
C TRP A 925 3.64 18.81 -48.64
N ASN A 926 4.38 18.06 -49.47
CA ASN A 926 5.17 16.91 -49.05
C ASN A 926 6.56 17.26 -48.50
N ASP A 927 6.91 18.55 -48.48
CA ASP A 927 8.18 19.01 -47.94
C ASP A 927 8.03 19.25 -46.43
N THR A 928 8.69 18.42 -45.64
CA THR A 928 8.64 18.47 -44.17
C THR A 928 9.18 19.77 -43.60
N GLN A 929 9.97 20.55 -44.35
CA GLN A 929 10.47 21.85 -43.89
C GLN A 929 9.39 22.92 -43.83
N ASN A 930 8.30 22.79 -44.60
CA ASN A 930 7.20 23.75 -44.65
C ASN A 930 6.23 23.62 -43.47
N TRP A 931 6.36 22.56 -42.68
CA TRP A 931 5.51 22.28 -41.52
C TRP A 931 6.24 22.65 -40.22
N GLU A 932 5.51 23.18 -39.24
CA GLU A 932 6.05 23.45 -37.90
C GLU A 932 6.59 22.19 -37.22
N GLN A 933 6.00 21.04 -37.54
CA GLN A 933 6.49 19.72 -37.15
C GLN A 933 7.18 19.06 -38.35
N SER A 934 8.24 18.29 -38.11
CA SER A 934 9.02 17.61 -39.17
C SER A 934 8.29 16.46 -39.90
N ASN A 935 6.95 16.45 -39.88
CA ASN A 935 6.09 15.38 -40.36
C ASN A 935 4.98 15.94 -41.27
N ILE A 936 4.61 15.17 -42.28
CA ILE A 936 3.54 15.51 -43.24
C ILE A 936 2.18 15.12 -42.63
N PRO A 937 1.10 15.90 -42.89
CA PRO A 937 -0.24 15.54 -42.45
C PRO A 937 -0.69 14.14 -42.84
N THR A 938 -1.36 13.47 -41.92
CA THR A 938 -1.97 12.14 -42.14
C THR A 938 -3.49 12.21 -42.04
N THR A 939 -4.17 11.11 -42.38
CA THR A 939 -5.64 10.98 -42.33
C THR A 939 -6.25 11.24 -40.97
N ALA A 940 -5.50 11.02 -39.89
CA ALA A 940 -5.93 11.32 -38.53
C ALA A 940 -5.64 12.77 -38.11
N GLY A 941 -4.90 13.55 -38.90
CA GLY A 941 -4.37 14.85 -38.53
C GLY A 941 -5.30 16.04 -38.76
N THR A 942 -5.27 17.02 -37.87
CA THR A 942 -5.84 18.35 -38.10
C THR A 942 -4.80 19.18 -38.83
N VAL A 943 -5.15 19.78 -39.96
CA VAL A 943 -4.28 20.68 -40.72
C VAL A 943 -4.75 22.11 -40.57
N ILE A 944 -3.84 22.99 -40.15
CA ILE A 944 -4.07 24.43 -40.06
C ILE A 944 -3.08 25.11 -40.99
N VAL A 945 -3.60 25.87 -41.96
CA VAL A 945 -2.78 26.76 -42.76
C VAL A 945 -2.91 28.15 -42.18
N ASN A 946 -1.83 28.61 -41.54
CA ASN A 946 -1.73 29.97 -41.05
C ASN A 946 -1.48 30.96 -42.20
N THR A 947 -1.46 32.26 -41.87
CA THR A 947 -1.06 33.31 -42.81
C THR A 947 0.20 32.89 -43.56
N CYS A 948 0.12 32.80 -44.88
CA CYS A 948 1.18 32.24 -45.72
C CYS A 948 1.54 33.20 -46.85
N THR A 949 2.84 33.40 -47.07
CA THR A 949 3.35 34.06 -48.28
C THR A 949 3.48 33.06 -49.42
N VAL A 950 3.96 31.85 -49.09
CA VAL A 950 3.97 30.68 -49.96
C VAL A 950 2.97 29.66 -49.40
N CYS A 951 1.79 29.63 -50.00
CA CYS A 951 0.68 28.79 -49.54
C CYS A 951 0.76 27.38 -50.15
N PRO A 952 0.28 26.35 -49.43
CA PRO A 952 0.40 24.96 -49.84
C PRO A 952 -0.35 24.66 -51.15
N GLN A 953 0.26 23.81 -51.97
CA GLN A 953 -0.33 23.22 -53.16
C GLN A 953 -0.47 21.70 -52.97
N LEU A 954 -1.63 21.16 -53.31
CA LEU A 954 -1.88 19.73 -53.18
C LEU A 954 -1.10 18.92 -54.25
N PRO A 955 -0.42 17.85 -53.83
CA PRO A 955 0.33 16.98 -54.74
C PRO A 955 -0.54 15.89 -55.35
N SER A 956 -1.60 15.50 -54.63
CA SER A 956 -2.59 14.49 -54.98
C SER A 956 -3.83 14.68 -54.11
N SER A 957 -4.90 13.92 -54.37
CA SER A 957 -6.04 13.88 -53.45
C SER A 957 -5.62 13.31 -52.10
N LEU A 958 -6.04 13.97 -51.02
CA LEU A 958 -5.64 13.61 -49.67
C LEU A 958 -6.81 13.65 -48.70
N THR A 959 -6.68 12.89 -47.62
CA THR A 959 -7.65 12.87 -46.53
C THR A 959 -6.96 13.29 -45.24
N VAL A 960 -7.61 14.15 -44.47
CA VAL A 960 -7.21 14.65 -43.13
C VAL A 960 -8.42 14.58 -42.19
N SER A 961 -8.19 14.76 -40.89
CA SER A 961 -9.28 14.81 -39.90
C SER A 961 -10.05 16.12 -40.01
N THR A 962 -9.35 17.23 -39.82
CA THR A 962 -9.92 18.58 -39.90
C THR A 962 -9.00 19.43 -40.76
N PHE A 963 -9.55 20.36 -41.54
CA PHE A 963 -8.75 21.29 -42.33
C PHE A 963 -9.23 22.72 -42.09
N ALA A 964 -8.29 23.61 -41.79
CA ALA A 964 -8.56 24.99 -41.44
C ALA A 964 -7.66 25.95 -42.21
N LEU A 965 -8.26 26.99 -42.80
CA LEU A 965 -7.57 28.15 -43.32
C LEU A 965 -7.88 29.35 -42.43
N THR A 966 -6.84 30.02 -41.90
CA THR A 966 -6.98 31.21 -41.07
C THR A 966 -6.83 32.50 -41.88
N GLU A 967 -7.00 33.66 -41.24
CA GLU A 967 -6.97 34.96 -41.92
C GLU A 967 -5.61 35.21 -42.63
N GLY A 968 -5.68 35.61 -43.91
CA GLY A 968 -4.50 35.84 -44.74
C GLY A 968 -3.77 34.57 -45.21
N SER A 969 -4.39 33.40 -45.07
CA SER A 969 -3.88 32.13 -45.59
C SER A 969 -4.46 31.76 -46.97
N GLY A 970 -4.07 30.62 -47.51
CA GLY A 970 -4.68 30.06 -48.70
C GLY A 970 -4.27 28.63 -49.02
N ILE A 971 -4.90 28.03 -50.02
CA ILE A 971 -4.56 26.70 -50.54
C ILE A 971 -4.78 26.64 -52.05
N ASP A 972 -3.89 25.93 -52.74
CA ASP A 972 -4.08 25.50 -54.12
C ASP A 972 -4.40 24.01 -54.18
N LEU A 973 -5.62 23.68 -54.57
CA LEU A 973 -6.07 22.29 -54.69
C LEU A 973 -5.45 21.56 -55.88
N ASN A 974 -4.87 22.29 -56.84
CA ASN A 974 -4.19 21.71 -58.01
C ASN A 974 -5.04 20.67 -58.78
N GLY A 975 -6.36 20.85 -58.82
CA GLY A 975 -7.30 19.92 -59.46
C GLY A 975 -7.59 18.64 -58.67
N TYR A 976 -7.11 18.51 -57.43
CA TYR A 976 -7.31 17.34 -56.57
C TYR A 976 -8.42 17.52 -55.54
N THR A 977 -8.73 16.45 -54.81
CA THR A 977 -9.73 16.43 -53.73
C THR A 977 -9.07 16.48 -52.35
N LEU A 978 -9.47 17.45 -51.53
CA LEU A 978 -9.17 17.50 -50.11
C LEU A 978 -10.37 17.00 -49.31
N THR A 979 -10.22 15.87 -48.62
CA THR A 979 -11.28 15.31 -47.77
C THR A 979 -10.95 15.53 -46.29
N ALA A 980 -11.81 16.22 -45.56
CA ALA A 980 -11.81 16.28 -44.11
C ALA A 980 -12.83 15.27 -43.56
N THR A 981 -12.39 14.33 -42.72
CA THR A 981 -13.30 13.34 -42.11
C THR A 981 -14.16 13.92 -40.99
N ASN A 982 -13.83 15.12 -40.51
CA ASN A 982 -14.59 15.90 -39.54
C ASN A 982 -14.94 17.28 -40.11
N ASN A 983 -14.19 18.31 -39.72
CA ASN A 983 -14.57 19.70 -39.92
C ASN A 983 -13.73 20.37 -41.01
N ILE A 984 -14.36 21.31 -41.73
CA ILE A 984 -13.67 22.33 -42.51
C ILE A 984 -14.04 23.73 -42.04
N LEU A 985 -13.03 24.60 -41.96
CA LEU A 985 -13.17 26.05 -41.79
C LEU A 985 -12.31 26.79 -42.81
N ILE A 986 -12.88 27.82 -43.41
CA ILE A 986 -12.20 28.70 -44.37
C ILE A 986 -12.54 30.14 -43.99
N ASN A 987 -11.60 30.86 -43.37
CA ASN A 987 -11.86 32.19 -42.83
C ASN A 987 -10.88 33.24 -43.36
N LYS A 988 -11.40 34.19 -44.13
CA LYS A 988 -10.65 35.27 -44.79
C LYS A 988 -9.40 34.77 -45.52
N SER A 989 -9.58 33.71 -46.29
CA SER A 989 -8.50 32.99 -46.96
C SER A 989 -8.70 32.96 -48.47
N THR A 990 -7.66 32.54 -49.21
CA THR A 990 -7.73 32.39 -50.67
C THR A 990 -7.70 30.92 -51.07
N VAL A 991 -8.71 30.46 -51.82
CA VAL A 991 -8.76 29.10 -52.37
C VAL A 991 -8.65 29.16 -53.89
N ARG A 992 -7.75 28.35 -54.46
CA ARG A 992 -7.52 28.24 -55.91
C ARG A 992 -7.33 26.78 -56.34
N SER A 993 -7.31 26.55 -57.64
CA SER A 993 -7.07 25.22 -58.21
C SER A 993 -6.41 25.36 -59.58
N THR A 994 -5.08 25.34 -59.62
CA THR A 994 -4.29 25.66 -60.84
C THR A 994 -4.00 24.45 -61.75
N GLY A 995 -4.44 23.25 -61.38
CA GLY A 995 -4.17 22.01 -62.10
C GLY A 995 -4.90 21.90 -63.45
N THR A 996 -4.55 20.87 -64.24
CA THR A 996 -5.15 20.61 -65.56
C THR A 996 -6.59 20.07 -65.50
N GLN A 997 -7.06 19.64 -64.33
CA GLN A 997 -8.46 19.24 -64.12
C GLN A 997 -9.35 20.47 -63.93
N SER A 998 -10.59 20.38 -64.44
CA SER A 998 -11.52 21.51 -64.57
C SER A 998 -12.03 22.11 -63.25
N SER A 999 -11.80 21.47 -62.09
CA SER A 999 -12.16 22.00 -60.77
C SER A 999 -11.47 21.22 -59.64
N GLY A 1000 -11.07 21.89 -58.56
CA GLY A 1000 -10.64 21.25 -57.31
C GLY A 1000 -11.82 20.98 -56.38
N THR A 1001 -11.75 19.92 -55.55
CA THR A 1001 -12.86 19.53 -54.67
C THR A 1001 -12.47 19.58 -53.19
N ILE A 1002 -13.37 20.10 -52.35
CA ILE A 1002 -13.27 20.11 -50.90
C ILE A 1002 -14.45 19.31 -50.32
N LYS A 1003 -14.16 18.23 -49.59
CA LYS A 1003 -15.15 17.30 -49.04
C LYS A 1003 -15.07 17.28 -47.52
N ALA A 1004 -16.19 17.42 -46.80
CA ALA A 1004 -16.18 17.41 -45.33
C ALA A 1004 -17.48 16.85 -44.71
N VAL A 1005 -17.39 16.30 -43.49
CA VAL A 1005 -18.58 15.94 -42.70
C VAL A 1005 -19.30 17.20 -42.24
N ASN A 1006 -18.57 18.18 -41.71
CA ASN A 1006 -19.10 19.48 -41.29
C ASN A 1006 -18.38 20.61 -42.03
N ILE A 1007 -19.14 21.53 -42.63
CA ILE A 1007 -18.61 22.81 -43.13
C ILE A 1007 -18.99 23.85 -42.08
N THR A 1008 -18.07 24.11 -41.17
CA THR A 1008 -18.36 24.79 -39.91
C THR A 1008 -18.41 26.30 -40.06
N ASP A 1009 -17.56 26.85 -40.93
CA ASP A 1009 -17.55 28.27 -41.30
C ASP A 1009 -16.80 28.51 -42.61
N VAL A 1010 -17.43 29.17 -43.58
CA VAL A 1010 -16.79 29.73 -44.79
C VAL A 1010 -17.09 31.22 -44.83
N ALA A 1011 -16.13 32.03 -44.40
CA ALA A 1011 -16.33 33.45 -44.13
C ALA A 1011 -15.30 34.34 -44.85
N GLY A 1012 -15.75 35.42 -45.49
CA GLY A 1012 -14.89 36.51 -46.03
C GLY A 1012 -13.76 36.06 -46.95
N SER A 1013 -13.90 34.91 -47.60
CA SER A 1013 -12.83 34.24 -48.35
C SER A 1013 -12.96 34.45 -49.85
N THR A 1014 -11.85 34.35 -50.57
CA THR A 1014 -11.80 34.55 -52.02
C THR A 1014 -11.54 33.23 -52.75
N PHE A 1015 -12.39 32.90 -53.71
CA PHE A 1015 -12.30 31.70 -54.56
C PHE A 1015 -11.95 32.12 -55.98
N ILE A 1016 -10.76 31.75 -56.46
CA ILE A 1016 -10.20 32.25 -57.73
C ILE A 1016 -10.62 31.39 -58.93
N ASP A 1017 -10.66 30.07 -58.74
CA ASP A 1017 -10.90 29.08 -59.79
C ASP A 1017 -12.18 28.27 -59.52
N PRO A 1018 -12.63 27.38 -60.43
CA PRO A 1018 -13.80 26.57 -60.15
C PRO A 1018 -13.54 25.60 -59.01
N ILE A 1019 -14.34 25.66 -57.95
CA ILE A 1019 -14.22 24.80 -56.75
C ILE A 1019 -15.54 24.08 -56.51
N THR A 1020 -15.48 22.81 -56.14
CA THR A 1020 -16.64 22.04 -55.68
C THR A 1020 -16.53 21.76 -54.18
N PHE A 1021 -17.54 22.12 -53.42
CA PHE A 1021 -17.70 21.72 -52.02
C PHE A 1021 -18.67 20.56 -51.91
N GLU A 1022 -18.32 19.50 -51.19
CA GLU A 1022 -19.19 18.34 -50.97
C GLU A 1022 -19.33 18.06 -49.46
N LYS A 1023 -20.54 18.24 -48.92
CA LYS A 1023 -20.88 17.86 -47.54
C LYS A 1023 -21.36 16.41 -47.50
N THR A 1024 -20.75 15.61 -46.62
CA THR A 1024 -20.97 14.16 -46.57
C THR A 1024 -21.80 13.68 -45.38
N GLY A 1025 -22.02 14.52 -44.36
CA GLY A 1025 -22.73 14.17 -43.14
C GLY A 1025 -23.01 15.40 -42.29
N GLY A 1026 -23.16 15.26 -40.96
CA GLY A 1026 -23.12 16.37 -40.00
C GLY A 1026 -24.30 17.37 -40.02
N GLU A 1027 -24.38 18.22 -39.00
CA GLU A 1027 -25.44 19.22 -38.86
C GLU A 1027 -25.06 20.62 -39.37
N THR A 1028 -23.76 20.93 -39.50
CA THR A 1028 -23.30 22.30 -39.80
C THR A 1028 -22.89 22.48 -41.27
N ASN A 1029 -23.41 23.55 -41.88
CA ASN A 1029 -23.03 24.05 -43.21
C ASN A 1029 -23.17 25.58 -43.26
N ASN A 1030 -22.23 26.29 -42.63
CA ASN A 1030 -22.32 27.74 -42.44
C ASN A 1030 -21.48 28.51 -43.46
N TRP A 1031 -22.10 29.43 -44.18
CA TRP A 1031 -21.46 30.32 -45.14
C TRP A 1031 -21.78 31.77 -44.80
N SER A 1032 -20.78 32.57 -44.47
CA SER A 1032 -20.99 33.92 -43.93
C SER A 1032 -20.03 34.96 -44.53
N GLY A 1033 -20.23 36.24 -44.20
CA GLY A 1033 -19.13 37.21 -44.23
C GLY A 1033 -18.58 37.72 -45.57
N GLY A 1034 -19.36 37.80 -46.66
CA GLY A 1034 -18.92 38.52 -47.87
C GLY A 1034 -17.82 37.81 -48.69
N ASN A 1035 -17.97 36.50 -48.88
CA ASN A 1035 -17.11 35.71 -49.77
C ASN A 1035 -17.10 36.27 -51.22
N VAL A 1036 -15.97 36.13 -51.91
CA VAL A 1036 -15.76 36.60 -53.29
C VAL A 1036 -15.50 35.41 -54.21
N PHE A 1037 -16.33 35.23 -55.23
CA PHE A 1037 -16.21 34.15 -56.21
C PHE A 1037 -15.82 34.71 -57.58
N LYS A 1038 -14.60 34.43 -58.05
CA LYS A 1038 -14.13 34.92 -59.37
C LYS A 1038 -14.53 34.00 -60.53
N LYS A 1039 -14.86 32.75 -60.21
CA LYS A 1039 -15.36 31.72 -61.13
C LYS A 1039 -16.39 30.86 -60.41
N LYS A 1040 -17.00 29.94 -61.15
CA LYS A 1040 -18.11 29.12 -60.68
C LYS A 1040 -17.75 28.22 -59.49
N VAL A 1041 -18.49 28.32 -58.38
CA VAL A 1041 -18.39 27.41 -57.23
C VAL A 1041 -19.64 26.55 -57.13
N ASN A 1042 -19.45 25.23 -57.00
CA ASN A 1042 -20.53 24.26 -56.83
C ASN A 1042 -20.60 23.81 -55.36
N ILE A 1043 -21.78 23.78 -54.75
CA ILE A 1043 -21.94 23.34 -53.35
C ILE A 1043 -22.93 22.17 -53.28
N ILE A 1044 -22.41 20.96 -53.12
CA ILE A 1044 -23.18 19.72 -53.07
C ILE A 1044 -23.43 19.34 -51.61
N ASN A 1045 -24.70 19.20 -51.22
CA ASN A 1045 -25.10 18.79 -49.88
C ASN A 1045 -25.75 17.40 -49.90
N ASN A 1046 -24.95 16.36 -49.69
CA ASN A 1046 -25.40 14.96 -49.77
C ASN A 1046 -25.96 14.41 -48.44
N ALA A 1047 -26.23 15.26 -47.44
CA ALA A 1047 -26.72 14.86 -46.11
C ALA A 1047 -28.26 14.91 -45.98
N SER A 1048 -28.87 13.93 -45.30
CA SER A 1048 -30.32 13.82 -45.02
C SER A 1048 -30.90 15.03 -44.24
N PRO A 1049 -32.20 15.35 -44.34
CA PRO A 1049 -32.75 16.55 -44.97
C PRO A 1049 -32.83 17.83 -44.09
N ALA A 1050 -32.02 18.00 -43.05
CA ALA A 1050 -32.14 19.14 -42.12
C ALA A 1050 -31.02 20.21 -42.20
N SER A 1051 -30.13 20.17 -43.20
CA SER A 1051 -29.07 21.18 -43.32
C SER A 1051 -29.49 22.33 -44.26
N THR A 1052 -30.09 23.38 -43.69
CA THR A 1052 -30.26 24.66 -44.36
C THR A 1052 -28.90 25.30 -44.64
N ILE A 1053 -28.62 25.61 -45.91
CA ILE A 1053 -27.47 26.46 -46.26
C ILE A 1053 -27.86 27.89 -45.90
N ASN A 1054 -27.33 28.39 -44.79
CA ASN A 1054 -27.51 29.78 -44.39
C ASN A 1054 -26.49 30.64 -45.13
N MET A 1055 -26.80 31.09 -46.34
CA MET A 1055 -25.99 32.08 -47.04
C MET A 1055 -26.42 33.49 -46.63
N ALA A 1056 -25.59 34.18 -45.85
CA ALA A 1056 -25.80 35.59 -45.54
C ALA A 1056 -25.42 36.43 -46.78
N THR A 1057 -26.43 36.73 -47.62
CA THR A 1057 -26.40 37.64 -48.78
C THR A 1057 -25.55 37.20 -49.99
N GLN A 1058 -26.17 36.80 -51.12
CA GLN A 1058 -25.71 37.16 -52.47
C GLN A 1058 -26.68 36.80 -53.61
N THR A 1059 -26.65 37.64 -54.65
CA THR A 1059 -27.33 37.55 -55.95
C THR A 1059 -26.29 37.37 -57.07
N ASP A 1060 -25.42 36.36 -56.95
CA ASP A 1060 -24.28 36.16 -57.86
C ASP A 1060 -24.42 34.84 -58.65
N ASP A 1061 -24.50 34.94 -59.99
CA ASP A 1061 -24.65 33.81 -60.93
C ASP A 1061 -23.45 32.85 -60.94
N THR A 1062 -22.40 33.15 -60.17
CA THR A 1062 -21.19 32.35 -60.01
C THR A 1062 -21.31 31.25 -58.95
N VAL A 1063 -22.37 31.20 -58.15
CA VAL A 1063 -22.60 30.11 -57.18
C VAL A 1063 -23.74 29.22 -57.65
N GLN A 1064 -23.46 27.94 -57.94
CA GLN A 1064 -24.48 26.94 -58.23
C GLN A 1064 -24.63 26.00 -57.03
N GLN A 1065 -25.77 26.09 -56.35
CA GLN A 1065 -26.17 25.17 -55.30
C GLN A 1065 -26.74 23.87 -55.88
#